data_AF-A0A2N1UHS7-F1
#
_entry.id   AF-A0A2N1UHS7-F1
#
_cell.length_a   1.000
_cell.length_b   1.000
_cell.length_c   1.000
_cell.angle_alpha   90.00
_cell.angle_beta   90.00
_cell.angle_gamma   90.00
#
_symmetry.space_group_name_H-M   'P 1'
#
loop_
_entity.id
_entity.type
_entity.pdbx_description
1 polymer ?
#
loop_
_entity_poly.entity_id
_entity_poly.type
_entity_poly.pdbx_seq_one_letter_code
_entity_poly.pdbx_strand_id
1 'polypeptide(L)'
;MRQRPCSVRFYKFAVSGLIVIFLVNLVGLVAPGYCKSAAVSEKVPLADDAFLDEVQRQTFQYFVECSNPANGLVMDKALNLPTGSEAIDFSYSAATIAGVGFALSVYPVGVERGWMKREKALDLTRTTLRFFAEKMEHKHGFFYHFVDMNTGARAMNCEISSIDTALFLAGALFAAQYYKDSEIQERAQFLYERVDWVWMCNGGRFPSMGWTPENGFIKATWDHYSEGLLLYILALGAPKHPLPADAWDFRRLWGRYKEYVYLINQPLFTHQFPQVWLDLRGKRDAYANYFTSSVQATLANRQFCLDLRQSYQTFSENCWGLTACIGPDNYHAYGAPPNPAVVDGTVAPAGAACSIVFAPQLAIAALREYYDSRTLPESIKKRLHGRFGLSDSFNLDRDFVASEAFAINQGPMLLMIENYRSGMVWKHFMQLPPVLQAMQKAGFKPDTTDANTTDETTIYETAAYMPHLRPVYATPFLPHDYSLASASFADPVWDTAAKMVIDRNLIQTIIKPPTSLDYQLHWQMLHNSESIFVRFDLHDSELHAENADERMYHDDCIEVYLNSRDEKFSWNGEHDYQIILSPDASGKNLRVREFVKGASLTSQLRWKFQRLPDGYRAIIAIPKKAFGLADASSFAASIAAHDINASGTIDMKYSWFFTQPEITLAEIKLLQDD
;
A
#
# COMPACT_ATOMS: atom_id res chain seq x y z
N MET A 1 -48.49 17.99 -41.51
CA MET A 1 -49.29 19.09 -40.93
C MET A 1 -49.44 18.87 -39.44
N ARG A 2 -49.03 19.89 -38.68
CA ARG A 2 -49.45 20.33 -37.33
C ARG A 2 -49.50 19.37 -36.14
N GLN A 3 -48.88 19.89 -35.08
CA GLN A 3 -48.63 19.42 -33.72
C GLN A 3 -49.84 19.53 -32.76
N ARG A 4 -49.88 18.60 -31.79
CA ARG A 4 -50.18 18.75 -30.32
C ARG A 4 -51.61 19.17 -29.89
N PRO A 5 -52.04 19.10 -28.58
CA PRO A 5 -51.32 18.79 -27.32
C PRO A 5 -52.02 17.88 -26.26
N CYS A 6 -51.21 17.39 -25.31
CA CYS A 6 -51.32 17.42 -23.82
C CYS A 6 -52.68 17.70 -23.12
N SER A 7 -53.06 16.84 -22.14
CA SER A 7 -53.08 17.12 -20.68
C SER A 7 -54.22 16.46 -19.87
N VAL A 8 -53.88 16.26 -18.59
CA VAL A 8 -54.47 15.48 -17.49
C VAL A 8 -55.65 16.19 -16.79
N ARG A 9 -56.60 15.46 -16.13
CA ARG A 9 -56.96 15.62 -14.68
C ARG A 9 -58.27 14.92 -14.19
N PHE A 10 -58.09 14.24 -13.04
CA PHE A 10 -58.91 14.06 -11.81
C PHE A 10 -60.39 13.63 -11.82
N TYR A 11 -60.70 12.69 -10.91
CA TYR A 11 -61.90 12.77 -10.05
C TYR A 11 -61.62 12.32 -8.60
N LYS A 12 -62.27 13.04 -7.68
CA LYS A 12 -62.33 12.87 -6.21
C LYS A 12 -63.45 11.91 -5.82
N PHE A 13 -63.37 11.28 -4.65
CA PHE A 13 -64.49 11.18 -3.68
C PHE A 13 -63.94 11.03 -2.25
N ALA A 14 -64.69 11.53 -1.27
CA ALA A 14 -64.33 11.68 0.14
C ALA A 14 -65.45 11.16 1.07
N VAL A 15 -65.13 11.16 2.38
CA VAL A 15 -65.97 11.12 3.62
C VAL A 15 -65.75 9.83 4.45
N SER A 16 -64.85 9.86 5.46
CA SER A 16 -65.05 10.09 6.93
C SER A 16 -65.33 8.79 7.71
N GLY A 17 -64.75 8.43 8.86
CA GLY A 17 -63.71 8.98 9.74
C GLY A 17 -63.73 8.18 11.07
N LEU A 18 -62.58 7.93 11.72
CA LEU A 18 -62.33 8.06 13.17
C LEU A 18 -60.88 7.66 13.51
N ILE A 19 -60.35 8.33 14.53
CA ILE A 19 -58.95 8.43 14.99
C ILE A 19 -58.69 7.43 16.13
N VAL A 20 -57.54 6.72 16.13
CA VAL A 20 -56.67 6.52 17.33
C VAL A 20 -55.22 6.36 16.87
N ILE A 21 -54.34 7.07 17.57
CA ILE A 21 -52.91 7.27 17.36
C ILE A 21 -52.09 6.08 17.88
N PHE A 22 -51.10 5.61 17.11
CA PHE A 22 -49.86 5.04 17.65
C PHE A 22 -48.67 5.52 16.82
N LEU A 23 -47.78 6.26 17.48
CA LEU A 23 -46.48 6.70 16.99
C LEU A 23 -45.56 5.48 16.81
N VAL A 24 -45.02 5.29 15.60
CA VAL A 24 -43.78 4.54 15.38
C VAL A 24 -42.86 5.43 14.55
N ASN A 25 -41.71 5.75 15.14
CA ASN A 25 -40.60 6.46 14.51
C ASN A 25 -40.13 5.71 13.25
N LEU A 26 -40.25 6.34 12.09
CA LEU A 26 -39.56 5.90 10.88
C LEU A 26 -38.24 6.65 10.78
N VAL A 27 -37.15 5.96 11.14
CA VAL A 27 -35.78 6.35 10.77
C VAL A 27 -35.71 6.30 9.24
N GLY A 28 -35.51 7.45 8.61
CA GLY A 28 -35.32 7.53 7.18
C GLY A 28 -34.02 6.83 6.77
N LEU A 29 -34.15 5.74 6.01
CA LEU A 29 -33.04 5.22 5.20
C LEU A 29 -32.67 6.29 4.17
N VAL A 30 -31.52 6.91 4.35
CA VAL A 30 -30.83 7.66 3.28
C VAL A 30 -30.11 6.62 2.43
N ALA A 31 -30.57 6.41 1.20
CA ALA A 31 -29.86 5.61 0.22
C ALA A 31 -28.49 6.27 -0.09
N PRO A 32 -27.41 5.49 -0.27
CA PRO A 32 -26.11 6.05 -0.63
C PRO A 32 -26.20 6.66 -2.04
N GLY A 33 -26.07 7.97 -2.12
CA GLY A 33 -26.02 8.71 -3.38
C GLY A 33 -24.71 8.40 -4.10
N TYR A 34 -24.82 7.67 -5.21
CA TYR A 34 -23.73 7.45 -6.15
C TYR A 34 -23.23 8.79 -6.69
N CYS A 35 -21.93 9.06 -6.49
CA CYS A 35 -21.27 10.28 -6.93
C CYS A 35 -21.13 10.26 -8.46
N LYS A 36 -21.85 11.16 -9.14
CA LYS A 36 -21.62 11.45 -10.57
C LYS A 36 -20.16 11.88 -10.75
N SER A 37 -19.53 11.38 -11.81
CA SER A 37 -18.23 11.84 -12.31
C SER A 37 -18.17 13.37 -12.32
N ALA A 38 -17.41 13.95 -11.38
CA ALA A 38 -17.22 15.39 -11.29
C ALA A 38 -16.24 15.82 -12.39
N ALA A 39 -16.80 16.36 -13.47
CA ALA A 39 -16.07 17.23 -14.37
C ALA A 39 -15.50 18.42 -13.57
N VAL A 40 -14.28 18.87 -13.91
CA VAL A 40 -13.72 20.13 -13.38
C VAL A 40 -14.70 21.25 -13.66
N SER A 41 -15.42 21.72 -12.63
CA SER A 41 -16.03 23.05 -12.54
C SER A 41 -16.91 23.19 -11.29
N GLU A 42 -16.42 22.85 -10.10
CA GLU A 42 -16.85 23.59 -8.92
C GLU A 42 -15.71 24.53 -8.56
N LYS A 43 -15.96 25.85 -8.56
CA LYS A 43 -14.98 26.81 -8.07
C LYS A 43 -14.69 26.45 -6.61
N VAL A 44 -13.42 26.20 -6.29
CA VAL A 44 -12.99 25.97 -4.91
C VAL A 44 -13.52 27.12 -4.03
N PRO A 45 -14.22 26.84 -2.92
CA PRO A 45 -14.68 27.88 -2.02
C PRO A 45 -13.52 28.80 -1.61
N LEU A 46 -13.74 30.12 -1.57
CA LEU A 46 -12.66 31.10 -1.36
C LEU A 46 -11.83 30.84 -0.09
N ALA A 47 -12.46 30.40 1.00
CA ALA A 47 -11.78 30.08 2.25
C ALA A 47 -10.93 28.81 2.16
N ASP A 48 -11.32 27.84 1.33
CA ASP A 48 -10.50 26.66 1.05
C ASP A 48 -9.35 27.02 0.12
N ASP A 49 -9.57 27.89 -0.87
CA ASP A 49 -8.52 28.32 -1.79
C ASP A 49 -7.38 29.08 -1.07
N ALA A 50 -7.71 29.98 -0.15
CA ALA A 50 -6.71 30.71 0.64
C ALA A 50 -5.90 29.78 1.56
N PHE A 51 -6.57 28.83 2.22
CA PHE A 51 -5.91 27.83 3.06
C PHE A 51 -4.99 26.93 2.24
N LEU A 52 -5.47 26.42 1.10
CA LEU A 52 -4.67 25.58 0.21
C LEU A 52 -3.47 26.35 -0.38
N ASP A 53 -3.60 27.66 -0.65
CA ASP A 53 -2.46 28.49 -1.04
C ASP A 53 -1.37 28.55 0.02
N GLU A 54 -1.76 28.67 1.29
CA GLU A 54 -0.83 28.67 2.42
C GLU A 54 -0.11 27.33 2.55
N VAL A 55 -0.85 26.21 2.53
CA VAL A 55 -0.28 24.86 2.58
C VAL A 55 0.73 24.68 1.44
N GLN A 56 0.33 24.95 0.19
CA GLN A 56 1.23 24.79 -0.95
C GLN A 56 2.44 25.73 -0.89
N ARG A 57 2.28 26.98 -0.43
CA ARG A 57 3.38 27.94 -0.33
C ARG A 57 4.43 27.52 0.70
N GLN A 58 4.00 26.96 1.83
CA GLN A 58 4.92 26.41 2.82
C GLN A 58 5.65 25.17 2.27
N THR A 59 4.92 24.25 1.65
CA THR A 59 5.50 23.08 0.99
C THR A 59 6.46 23.47 -0.15
N PHE A 60 6.16 24.53 -0.91
CA PHE A 60 6.99 25.05 -1.99
C PHE A 60 8.40 25.44 -1.49
N GLN A 61 8.50 25.93 -0.25
CA GLN A 61 9.77 26.35 0.32
C GLN A 61 10.79 25.21 0.40
N TYR A 62 10.33 23.97 0.54
CA TYR A 62 11.19 22.77 0.48
C TYR A 62 11.99 22.76 -0.82
N PHE A 63 11.32 22.92 -1.96
CA PHE A 63 11.95 22.86 -3.27
C PHE A 63 12.79 24.11 -3.59
N VAL A 64 12.62 25.20 -2.84
CA VAL A 64 13.46 26.39 -2.97
C VAL A 64 14.75 26.25 -2.17
N GLU A 65 14.67 25.77 -0.93
CA GLU A 65 15.82 25.73 -0.02
C GLU A 65 16.60 24.41 -0.07
N CYS A 66 15.93 23.29 -0.31
CA CYS A 66 16.53 21.96 -0.37
C CYS A 66 17.03 21.57 -1.77
N SER A 67 17.07 22.55 -2.69
CA SER A 67 17.60 22.37 -4.04
C SER A 67 18.96 23.04 -4.18
N ASN A 68 19.95 22.31 -4.65
CA ASN A 68 21.29 22.86 -4.90
C ASN A 68 21.24 23.72 -6.17
N PRO A 69 21.44 25.05 -6.07
CA PRO A 69 21.29 25.95 -7.21
C PRO A 69 22.37 25.75 -8.29
N ALA A 70 23.47 25.06 -8.00
CA ALA A 70 24.57 24.85 -8.94
C ALA A 70 24.33 23.69 -9.91
N ASN A 71 23.52 22.70 -9.52
CA ASN A 71 23.27 21.48 -10.30
C ASN A 71 21.79 21.08 -10.37
N GLY A 72 20.92 21.73 -9.59
CA GLY A 72 19.49 21.48 -9.55
C GLY A 72 19.06 20.20 -8.84
N LEU A 73 19.97 19.52 -8.13
CA LEU A 73 19.66 18.36 -7.30
C LEU A 73 18.83 18.75 -6.09
N VAL A 74 17.97 17.83 -5.64
CA VAL A 74 17.02 18.04 -4.53
C VAL A 74 17.29 17.01 -3.46
N MET A 75 17.43 17.42 -2.20
CA MET A 75 17.58 16.50 -1.07
C MET A 75 16.41 15.51 -1.00
N ASP A 76 16.67 14.29 -0.57
CA ASP A 76 15.61 13.29 -0.29
C ASP A 76 14.73 13.70 0.89
N LYS A 77 15.40 14.12 1.97
CA LYS A 77 14.76 14.57 3.21
C LYS A 77 15.55 15.69 3.84
N ALA A 78 14.85 16.56 4.55
CA ALA A 78 15.45 17.66 5.29
C ALA A 78 14.75 17.83 6.64
N LEU A 79 15.49 18.26 7.66
CA LEU A 79 14.91 18.61 8.96
C LEU A 79 13.86 19.72 8.79
N ASN A 80 12.65 19.49 9.27
CA ASN A 80 11.54 20.44 9.22
C ASN A 80 11.55 21.36 10.44
N LEU A 81 12.66 22.09 10.62
CA LEU A 81 12.86 23.01 11.74
C LEU A 81 11.94 24.23 11.65
N PRO A 82 11.74 25.02 12.72
CA PRO A 82 10.98 26.27 12.64
C PRO A 82 11.48 27.23 11.54
N THR A 83 10.57 28.02 10.99
CA THR A 83 10.92 29.08 10.03
C THR A 83 11.93 30.05 10.65
N GLY A 84 13.01 30.36 9.92
CA GLY A 84 14.09 31.23 10.40
C GLY A 84 15.23 30.54 11.16
N SER A 85 15.20 29.20 11.30
CA SER A 85 16.38 28.43 11.76
C SER A 85 17.56 28.53 10.78
N GLU A 86 18.67 27.85 11.07
CA GLU A 86 19.88 27.85 10.26
C GLU A 86 19.67 27.42 8.79
N ALA A 87 20.66 27.70 7.96
CA ALA A 87 20.64 27.32 6.54
C ALA A 87 20.57 25.79 6.38
N ILE A 88 20.05 25.34 5.24
CA ILE A 88 19.95 23.91 4.93
C ILE A 88 21.35 23.31 4.80
N ASP A 89 21.58 22.22 5.53
CA ASP A 89 22.79 21.41 5.44
C ASP A 89 22.61 20.30 4.40
N PHE A 90 23.20 20.50 3.23
CA PHE A 90 23.21 19.51 2.14
C PHE A 90 23.96 18.22 2.45
N SER A 91 24.71 18.15 3.56
CA SER A 91 25.34 16.89 4.00
C SER A 91 24.41 16.00 4.81
N TYR A 92 23.25 16.51 5.25
CA TYR A 92 22.29 15.77 6.08
C TYR A 92 21.64 14.60 5.33
N SER A 93 21.41 14.73 4.03
CA SER A 93 20.80 13.69 3.21
C SER A 93 21.32 13.71 1.77
N ALA A 94 21.31 12.54 1.12
CA ALA A 94 21.55 12.43 -0.32
C ALA A 94 20.47 13.16 -1.12
N ALA A 95 20.76 13.43 -2.39
CA ALA A 95 19.75 13.88 -3.34
C ALA A 95 18.93 12.70 -3.87
N THR A 96 17.64 12.93 -4.14
CA THR A 96 16.73 11.95 -4.75
C THR A 96 16.38 12.35 -6.18
N ILE A 97 16.37 11.40 -7.11
CA ILE A 97 15.99 11.67 -8.50
C ILE A 97 14.48 11.88 -8.65
N ALA A 98 13.66 11.18 -7.86
CA ALA A 98 12.21 11.40 -7.82
C ALA A 98 11.86 12.83 -7.38
N GLY A 99 12.52 13.33 -6.33
CA GLY A 99 12.34 14.70 -5.85
C GLY A 99 12.72 15.76 -6.89
N VAL A 100 13.76 15.52 -7.69
CA VAL A 100 14.09 16.39 -8.84
C VAL A 100 12.94 16.41 -9.86
N GLY A 101 12.35 15.25 -10.16
CA GLY A 101 11.17 15.15 -11.04
C GLY A 101 9.98 15.96 -10.55
N PHE A 102 9.65 15.86 -9.26
CA PHE A 102 8.62 16.70 -8.67
C PHE A 102 8.99 18.18 -8.72
N ALA A 103 10.23 18.55 -8.39
CA ALA A 103 10.71 19.93 -8.38
C ALA A 103 10.55 20.62 -9.75
N LEU A 104 10.88 19.91 -10.84
CA LEU A 104 10.72 20.40 -12.21
C LEU A 104 9.26 20.74 -12.57
N SER A 105 8.29 20.16 -11.85
CA SER A 105 6.87 20.52 -11.96
C SER A 105 6.44 21.57 -10.94
N VAL A 106 7.02 21.55 -9.74
CA VAL A 106 6.75 22.49 -8.66
C VAL A 106 7.19 23.92 -9.02
N TYR A 107 8.32 24.11 -9.72
CA TYR A 107 8.76 25.46 -10.10
C TYR A 107 7.77 26.19 -11.01
N PRO A 108 7.25 25.58 -12.10
CA PRO A 108 6.12 26.13 -12.86
C PRO A 108 4.92 26.53 -11.99
N VAL A 109 4.52 25.71 -11.01
CA VAL A 109 3.43 26.06 -10.07
C VAL A 109 3.78 27.31 -9.28
N GLY A 110 4.99 27.39 -8.74
CA GLY A 110 5.48 28.58 -8.04
C GLY A 110 5.48 29.85 -8.90
N VAL A 111 5.68 29.72 -10.21
CA VAL A 111 5.55 30.84 -11.16
C VAL A 111 4.10 31.27 -11.33
N GLU A 112 3.18 30.34 -11.61
CA GLU A 112 1.75 30.63 -11.80
C GLU A 112 1.10 31.18 -10.52
N ARG A 113 1.58 30.76 -9.35
CA ARG A 113 1.13 31.27 -8.04
C ARG A 113 1.85 32.54 -7.58
N GLY A 114 2.87 32.99 -8.31
CA GLY A 114 3.64 34.20 -8.00
C GLY A 114 4.59 34.07 -6.80
N TRP A 115 4.91 32.85 -6.36
CA TRP A 115 5.89 32.58 -5.30
C TRP A 115 7.34 32.63 -5.79
N MET A 116 7.55 32.42 -7.09
CA MET A 116 8.87 32.47 -7.73
C MET A 116 8.79 33.22 -9.05
N LYS A 117 9.80 34.05 -9.34
CA LYS A 117 9.93 34.72 -10.65
C LYS A 117 10.19 33.68 -11.74
N ARG A 118 9.55 33.87 -12.90
CA ARG A 118 9.69 32.97 -14.06
C ARG A 118 11.14 32.78 -14.50
N GLU A 119 11.93 33.84 -14.49
CA GLU A 119 13.34 33.82 -14.89
C GLU A 119 14.16 32.92 -13.97
N LYS A 120 13.97 33.05 -12.64
CA LYS A 120 14.65 32.18 -11.66
C LYS A 120 14.29 30.71 -11.85
N ALA A 121 13.01 30.43 -12.09
CA ALA A 121 12.52 29.08 -12.32
C ALA A 121 13.08 28.46 -13.61
N LEU A 122 13.14 29.25 -14.68
CA LEU A 122 13.75 28.88 -15.96
C LEU A 122 15.24 28.56 -15.82
N ASP A 123 16.00 29.44 -15.17
CA ASP A 123 17.46 29.28 -15.02
C ASP A 123 17.80 28.04 -14.18
N LEU A 124 17.05 27.80 -13.10
CA LEU A 124 17.20 26.59 -12.30
C LEU A 124 16.87 25.34 -13.11
N THR A 125 15.76 25.34 -13.86
CA THR A 125 15.36 24.22 -14.72
C THR A 125 16.42 23.90 -15.79
N ARG A 126 16.96 24.92 -16.47
CA ARG A 126 18.06 24.75 -17.44
C ARG A 126 19.31 24.18 -16.77
N THR A 127 19.67 24.70 -15.60
CA THR A 127 20.81 24.22 -14.81
C THR A 127 20.65 22.74 -14.45
N THR A 128 19.48 22.33 -13.97
CA THR A 128 19.15 20.93 -13.70
C THR A 128 19.31 20.07 -14.95
N LEU A 129 18.61 20.39 -16.04
CA LEU A 129 18.61 19.53 -17.22
C LEU A 129 19.98 19.47 -17.91
N ARG A 130 20.76 20.56 -17.87
CA ARG A 130 22.14 20.56 -18.35
C ARG A 130 23.03 19.64 -17.51
N PHE A 131 22.92 19.70 -16.18
CA PHE A 131 23.65 18.81 -15.29
C PHE A 131 23.34 17.34 -15.57
N PHE A 132 22.05 17.01 -15.73
CA PHE A 132 21.62 15.64 -16.07
C PHE A 132 22.09 15.17 -17.45
N ALA A 133 22.05 16.05 -18.44
CA ALA A 133 22.46 15.71 -19.80
C ALA A 133 23.96 15.46 -19.92
N GLU A 134 24.77 16.21 -19.17
CA GLU A 134 26.21 16.32 -19.40
C GLU A 134 27.07 15.67 -18.31
N LYS A 135 26.58 15.58 -17.06
CA LYS A 135 27.39 15.17 -15.91
C LYS A 135 26.82 14.02 -15.09
N MET A 136 25.50 13.90 -15.00
CA MET A 136 24.88 12.88 -14.16
C MET A 136 25.26 11.46 -14.62
N GLU A 137 25.69 10.64 -13.67
CA GLU A 137 25.97 9.22 -13.92
C GLU A 137 24.69 8.49 -14.29
N HIS A 138 24.74 7.67 -15.34
CA HIS A 138 23.60 6.89 -15.79
C HIS A 138 24.02 5.55 -16.37
N LYS A 139 23.08 4.60 -16.38
CA LYS A 139 23.23 3.32 -17.08
C LYS A 139 22.08 3.18 -18.07
N HIS A 140 22.39 3.15 -19.37
CA HIS A 140 21.39 3.09 -20.44
C HIS A 140 20.30 4.18 -20.33
N GLY A 141 20.70 5.39 -19.94
CA GLY A 141 19.83 6.54 -19.72
C GLY A 141 19.10 6.59 -18.37
N PHE A 142 19.11 5.50 -17.60
CA PHE A 142 18.52 5.47 -16.26
C PHE A 142 19.48 6.01 -15.19
N PHE A 143 18.92 6.67 -14.18
CA PHE A 143 19.66 7.27 -13.08
C PHE A 143 19.56 6.43 -11.80
N TYR A 144 20.52 6.62 -10.90
CA TYR A 144 20.47 6.04 -9.55
C TYR A 144 19.33 6.64 -8.74
N HIS A 145 18.76 5.88 -7.81
CA HIS A 145 17.72 6.37 -6.88
C HIS A 145 18.21 7.62 -6.11
N PHE A 146 19.41 7.49 -5.53
CA PHE A 146 20.05 8.51 -4.71
C PHE A 146 21.45 8.84 -5.20
N VAL A 147 21.77 10.13 -5.17
CA VAL A 147 23.08 10.65 -5.58
C VAL A 147 23.62 11.66 -4.57
N ASP A 148 24.93 11.82 -4.53
CA ASP A 148 25.57 12.86 -3.74
C ASP A 148 25.12 14.26 -4.19
N MET A 149 24.76 15.10 -3.22
CA MET A 149 24.10 16.38 -3.44
C MET A 149 24.94 17.39 -4.24
N ASN A 150 26.27 17.23 -4.24
CA ASN A 150 27.19 18.16 -4.90
C ASN A 150 27.67 17.63 -6.25
N THR A 151 28.03 16.35 -6.28
CA THR A 151 28.72 15.73 -7.41
C THR A 151 27.80 14.97 -8.36
N GLY A 152 26.65 14.50 -7.88
CA GLY A 152 25.77 13.60 -8.64
C GLY A 152 26.29 12.16 -8.75
N ALA A 153 27.32 11.79 -7.99
CA ALA A 153 27.79 10.40 -7.91
C ALA A 153 26.78 9.52 -7.15
N ARG A 154 26.70 8.22 -7.49
CA ARG A 154 25.86 7.25 -6.77
C ARG A 154 26.07 7.31 -5.25
N ALA A 155 24.98 7.36 -4.47
CA ALA A 155 25.00 7.34 -3.02
C ALA A 155 24.40 6.04 -2.44
N MET A 156 24.74 5.72 -1.19
CA MET A 156 24.12 4.66 -0.37
C MET A 156 24.07 3.25 -1.02
N ASN A 157 24.96 2.96 -1.97
CA ASN A 157 24.93 1.74 -2.79
C ASN A 157 23.57 1.47 -3.45
N CYS A 158 22.77 2.51 -3.70
CA CYS A 158 21.43 2.36 -4.27
C CYS A 158 21.46 1.85 -5.71
N GLU A 159 20.32 1.39 -6.19
CA GLU A 159 20.11 0.93 -7.54
C GLU A 159 19.98 2.08 -8.54
N ILE A 160 20.33 1.81 -9.80
CA ILE A 160 19.69 2.46 -10.94
C ILE A 160 18.20 2.18 -10.83
N SER A 161 17.38 3.22 -10.68
CA SER A 161 15.96 3.11 -10.40
C SER A 161 15.14 3.48 -11.63
N SER A 162 14.34 2.51 -12.07
CA SER A 162 13.47 2.68 -13.23
C SER A 162 12.32 3.65 -12.95
N ILE A 163 11.74 3.63 -11.75
CA ILE A 163 10.63 4.50 -11.36
C ILE A 163 11.08 5.93 -11.10
N ASP A 164 12.22 6.15 -10.43
CA ASP A 164 12.69 7.51 -10.16
C ASP A 164 13.12 8.21 -11.44
N THR A 165 13.72 7.46 -12.37
CA THR A 165 13.99 7.96 -13.73
C THR A 165 12.68 8.37 -14.43
N ALA A 166 11.61 7.56 -14.32
CA ALA A 166 10.31 7.89 -14.91
C ALA A 166 9.70 9.16 -14.30
N LEU A 167 9.76 9.32 -12.97
CA LEU A 167 9.30 10.52 -12.26
C LEU A 167 10.11 11.76 -12.66
N PHE A 168 11.44 11.64 -12.77
CA PHE A 168 12.31 12.68 -13.31
C PHE A 168 11.91 13.11 -14.71
N LEU A 169 11.74 12.15 -15.62
CA LEU A 169 11.36 12.42 -17.00
C LEU A 169 9.99 13.07 -17.10
N ALA A 170 9.02 12.66 -16.28
CA ALA A 170 7.70 13.29 -16.25
C ALA A 170 7.80 14.78 -15.91
N GLY A 171 8.59 15.13 -14.90
CA GLY A 171 8.91 16.50 -14.53
C GLY A 171 9.62 17.29 -15.64
N ALA A 172 10.65 16.70 -16.25
CA ALA A 172 11.41 17.34 -17.33
C ALA A 172 10.54 17.64 -18.56
N LEU A 173 9.73 16.68 -18.99
CA LEU A 173 8.82 16.83 -20.13
C LEU A 173 7.70 17.83 -19.82
N PHE A 174 7.15 17.82 -18.61
CA PHE A 174 6.20 18.83 -18.16
C PHE A 174 6.81 20.25 -18.22
N ALA A 175 8.01 20.43 -17.67
CA ALA A 175 8.72 21.70 -17.69
C ALA A 175 8.96 22.19 -19.13
N ALA A 176 9.39 21.30 -20.03
CA ALA A 176 9.56 21.60 -21.46
C ALA A 176 8.26 22.10 -22.11
N GLN A 177 7.13 21.45 -21.81
CA GLN A 177 5.82 21.83 -22.34
C GLN A 177 5.31 23.16 -21.77
N TYR A 178 5.56 23.43 -20.49
CA TYR A 178 5.15 24.65 -19.80
C TYR A 178 5.95 25.87 -20.24
N TYR A 179 7.30 25.76 -20.23
CA TYR A 179 8.16 26.90 -20.52
C TYR A 179 8.21 27.26 -21.99
N LYS A 180 8.09 26.26 -22.88
CA LYS A 180 8.33 26.39 -24.34
C LYS A 180 9.67 27.05 -24.65
N ASP A 181 10.66 26.74 -23.82
CA ASP A 181 12.03 27.19 -23.95
C ASP A 181 12.84 26.18 -24.75
N SER A 182 13.64 26.65 -25.72
CA SER A 182 14.34 25.75 -26.64
C SER A 182 15.39 24.87 -25.96
N GLU A 183 16.15 25.39 -24.99
CA GLU A 183 17.17 24.61 -24.27
C GLU A 183 16.51 23.52 -23.41
N ILE A 184 15.45 23.88 -22.67
CA ILE A 184 14.70 22.92 -21.84
C ILE A 184 14.06 21.84 -22.72
N GLN A 185 13.44 22.21 -23.84
CA GLN A 185 12.82 21.27 -24.78
C GLN A 185 13.84 20.30 -25.37
N GLU A 186 14.98 20.81 -25.87
CA GLU A 186 16.04 19.99 -26.44
C GLU A 186 16.61 19.01 -25.40
N ARG A 187 16.91 19.49 -24.20
CA ARG A 187 17.52 18.66 -23.14
C ARG A 187 16.55 17.63 -22.57
N ALA A 188 15.28 18.01 -22.32
CA ALA A 188 14.27 17.07 -21.87
C ALA A 188 14.02 15.96 -22.91
N GLN A 189 13.93 16.32 -24.19
CA GLN A 189 13.78 15.36 -25.29
C GLN A 189 14.98 14.42 -25.37
N PHE A 190 16.19 14.98 -25.31
CA PHE A 190 17.43 14.20 -25.35
C PHE A 190 17.54 13.21 -24.19
N LEU A 191 17.22 13.64 -22.97
CA LEU A 191 17.22 12.78 -21.79
C LEU A 191 16.18 11.66 -21.90
N TYR A 192 14.97 11.97 -22.39
CA TYR A 192 13.92 10.98 -22.60
C TYR A 192 14.29 9.96 -23.68
N GLU A 193 14.85 10.42 -24.80
CA GLU A 193 15.34 9.59 -25.91
C GLU A 193 16.50 8.67 -25.54
N ARG A 194 17.27 9.02 -24.52
CA ARG A 194 18.43 8.26 -24.05
C ARG A 194 18.03 7.00 -23.28
N VAL A 195 16.83 6.97 -22.70
CA VAL A 195 16.38 5.87 -21.85
C VAL A 195 16.05 4.63 -22.69
N ASP A 196 16.75 3.53 -22.40
CA ASP A 196 16.55 2.24 -23.07
C ASP A 196 15.57 1.36 -22.28
N TRP A 197 14.26 1.58 -22.45
CA TRP A 197 13.23 0.85 -21.71
C TRP A 197 13.29 -0.67 -21.93
N VAL A 198 13.73 -1.10 -23.12
CA VAL A 198 13.91 -2.52 -23.44
C VAL A 198 15.06 -3.14 -22.64
N TRP A 199 16.18 -2.43 -22.47
CA TRP A 199 17.28 -2.88 -21.61
C TRP A 199 16.81 -3.13 -20.18
N MET A 200 15.95 -2.25 -19.63
CA MET A 200 15.45 -2.39 -18.27
C MET A 200 14.60 -3.66 -18.05
N CYS A 201 14.03 -4.24 -19.11
CA CYS A 201 13.32 -5.52 -19.01
C CYS A 201 14.22 -6.74 -18.77
N ASN A 202 15.55 -6.60 -18.90
CA ASN A 202 16.51 -7.70 -18.70
C ASN A 202 16.13 -8.98 -19.50
N GLY A 203 15.69 -8.81 -20.75
CA GLY A 203 15.23 -9.89 -21.61
C GLY A 203 13.85 -10.48 -21.27
N GLY A 204 13.21 -10.01 -20.19
CA GLY A 204 11.82 -10.32 -19.84
C GLY A 204 10.80 -9.40 -20.52
N ARG A 205 9.53 -9.55 -20.14
CA ARG A 205 8.42 -8.72 -20.65
C ARG A 205 8.31 -7.38 -19.93
N PHE A 206 8.49 -7.39 -18.62
CA PHE A 206 8.25 -6.24 -17.74
C PHE A 206 9.58 -5.63 -17.29
N PRO A 207 9.65 -4.29 -17.14
CA PRO A 207 10.87 -3.65 -16.66
C PRO A 207 11.22 -4.13 -15.25
N SER A 208 12.50 -4.38 -15.01
CA SER A 208 13.04 -4.57 -13.66
C SER A 208 12.84 -3.30 -12.84
N MET A 209 12.66 -3.45 -11.53
CA MET A 209 12.58 -2.30 -10.63
C MET A 209 13.91 -1.54 -10.59
N GLY A 210 15.04 -2.23 -10.77
CA GLY A 210 16.34 -1.56 -10.85
C GLY A 210 17.52 -2.46 -11.15
N TRP A 211 18.71 -1.86 -11.14
CA TRP A 211 19.97 -2.55 -11.43
C TRP A 211 21.09 -2.00 -10.55
N THR A 212 21.98 -2.85 -10.06
CA THR A 212 23.20 -2.43 -9.34
C THR A 212 24.47 -2.91 -10.06
N PRO A 213 25.57 -2.15 -10.03
CA PRO A 213 26.89 -2.59 -10.48
C PRO A 213 27.35 -3.90 -9.85
N GLU A 214 26.99 -4.14 -8.59
CA GLU A 214 27.45 -5.30 -7.82
C GLU A 214 26.71 -6.58 -8.20
N ASN A 215 25.40 -6.51 -8.42
CA ASN A 215 24.53 -7.69 -8.52
C ASN A 215 23.74 -7.79 -9.83
N GLY A 216 23.84 -6.80 -10.71
CA GLY A 216 23.03 -6.73 -11.91
C GLY A 216 21.58 -6.33 -11.63
N PHE A 217 20.63 -6.87 -12.39
CA PHE A 217 19.21 -6.52 -12.25
C PHE A 217 18.58 -7.08 -10.97
N ILE A 218 17.74 -6.28 -10.34
CA ILE A 218 16.87 -6.70 -9.25
C ILE A 218 15.83 -7.68 -9.82
N LYS A 219 15.54 -8.75 -9.06
CA LYS A 219 14.59 -9.79 -9.48
C LYS A 219 13.16 -9.28 -9.64
N ALA A 220 12.75 -8.33 -8.81
CA ALA A 220 11.43 -7.71 -8.86
C ALA A 220 11.25 -6.90 -10.14
N THR A 221 10.07 -7.01 -10.74
CA THR A 221 9.68 -6.31 -11.98
C THR A 221 8.35 -5.63 -11.78
N TRP A 222 8.02 -4.66 -12.64
CA TRP A 222 6.74 -3.94 -12.62
C TRP A 222 5.60 -4.77 -13.23
N ASP A 223 5.47 -6.05 -12.84
CA ASP A 223 4.52 -7.01 -13.42
C ASP A 223 3.09 -6.89 -12.84
N HIS A 224 2.83 -5.92 -11.98
CA HIS A 224 1.55 -5.72 -11.29
C HIS A 224 1.22 -4.24 -11.07
N TYR A 225 -0.03 -3.96 -10.68
CA TYR A 225 -0.48 -2.61 -10.37
C TYR A 225 0.25 -2.01 -9.17
N SER A 226 0.85 -0.85 -9.40
CA SER A 226 1.62 -0.07 -8.42
C SER A 226 1.76 1.38 -8.90
N GLU A 227 2.65 2.15 -8.28
CA GLU A 227 3.09 3.46 -8.76
C GLU A 227 3.73 3.44 -10.17
N GLY A 228 4.01 2.25 -10.72
CA GLY A 228 4.62 2.06 -12.04
C GLY A 228 3.75 2.43 -13.25
N LEU A 229 2.49 2.84 -13.07
CA LEU A 229 1.60 3.16 -14.19
C LEU A 229 2.16 4.28 -15.11
N LEU A 230 2.76 5.32 -14.51
CA LEU A 230 3.40 6.41 -15.26
C LEU A 230 4.66 5.95 -16.01
N LEU A 231 5.43 5.04 -15.40
CA LEU A 231 6.59 4.43 -16.03
C LEU A 231 6.19 3.76 -17.35
N TYR A 232 5.14 2.96 -17.35
CA TYR A 232 4.66 2.32 -18.57
C TYR A 232 4.19 3.32 -19.63
N ILE A 233 3.47 4.39 -19.25
CA ILE A 233 3.05 5.41 -20.20
C ILE A 233 4.27 6.07 -20.87
N LEU A 234 5.30 6.41 -20.10
CA LEU A 234 6.54 6.95 -20.66
C LEU A 234 7.30 5.92 -21.52
N ALA A 235 7.33 4.66 -21.11
CA ALA A 235 8.02 3.60 -21.84
C ALA A 235 7.35 3.24 -23.19
N LEU A 236 6.01 3.21 -23.22
CA LEU A 236 5.22 2.97 -24.44
C LEU A 236 5.27 4.16 -25.41
N GLY A 237 5.33 5.38 -24.85
CA GLY A 237 5.39 6.63 -25.60
C GLY A 237 6.78 6.97 -26.13
N ALA A 238 7.82 6.22 -25.71
CA ALA A 238 9.19 6.58 -25.98
C ALA A 238 9.49 6.61 -27.49
N PRO A 239 10.14 7.67 -28.00
CA PRO A 239 10.50 7.77 -29.41
C PRO A 239 11.65 6.83 -29.80
N LYS A 240 12.48 6.42 -28.83
CA LYS A 240 13.58 5.48 -28.97
C LYS A 240 13.47 4.40 -27.90
N HIS A 241 13.81 3.17 -28.26
CA HIS A 241 13.73 1.99 -27.38
C HIS A 241 12.38 1.83 -26.64
N PRO A 242 11.21 2.04 -27.27
CA PRO A 242 9.94 1.88 -26.59
C PRO A 242 9.66 0.43 -26.22
N LEU A 243 8.88 0.25 -25.16
CA LEU A 243 8.24 -1.05 -24.91
C LEU A 243 7.14 -1.31 -25.95
N PRO A 244 6.90 -2.57 -26.31
CA PRO A 244 5.76 -2.96 -27.14
C PRO A 244 4.44 -2.75 -26.39
N ALA A 245 3.33 -2.59 -27.11
CA ALA A 245 2.02 -2.26 -26.52
C ALA A 245 1.53 -3.31 -25.51
N ASP A 246 1.84 -4.59 -25.76
CA ASP A 246 1.51 -5.71 -24.87
C ASP A 246 2.29 -5.68 -23.55
N ALA A 247 3.32 -4.84 -23.38
CA ALA A 247 3.91 -4.60 -22.06
C ALA A 247 2.89 -4.00 -21.06
N TRP A 248 1.80 -3.38 -21.56
CA TRP A 248 0.71 -2.85 -20.73
C TRP A 248 -0.13 -3.91 -20.02
N ASP A 249 -0.05 -5.19 -20.44
CA ASP A 249 -0.86 -6.27 -19.88
C ASP A 249 -0.21 -6.87 -18.62
N PHE A 250 0.19 -6.01 -17.68
CA PHE A 250 0.63 -6.40 -16.34
C PHE A 250 -0.57 -6.74 -15.44
N ARG A 251 -0.30 -7.43 -14.32
CA ARG A 251 -1.32 -7.96 -13.41
C ARG A 251 -2.08 -6.87 -12.67
N ARG A 252 -3.41 -6.97 -12.64
CA ARG A 252 -4.30 -6.03 -11.96
C ARG A 252 -5.33 -6.83 -11.17
N LEU A 253 -5.06 -6.99 -9.88
CA LEU A 253 -6.00 -7.66 -8.98
C LEU A 253 -6.98 -6.64 -8.42
N TRP A 254 -8.24 -7.01 -8.38
CA TRP A 254 -9.30 -6.22 -7.77
C TRP A 254 -9.63 -6.78 -6.41
N GLY A 255 -9.68 -5.92 -5.41
CA GLY A 255 -10.03 -6.30 -4.06
C GLY A 255 -11.14 -5.42 -3.50
N ARG A 256 -11.66 -5.85 -2.35
CA ARG A 256 -12.69 -5.14 -1.61
C ARG A 256 -12.32 -4.99 -0.14
N TYR A 257 -12.50 -3.78 0.36
CA TYR A 257 -12.57 -3.50 1.79
C TYR A 257 -13.92 -2.86 2.08
N LYS A 258 -14.79 -3.60 2.80
CA LYS A 258 -16.20 -3.23 3.01
C LYS A 258 -16.92 -2.90 1.70
N GLU A 259 -17.49 -1.72 1.52
CA GLU A 259 -18.19 -1.32 0.29
C GLU A 259 -17.25 -0.89 -0.85
N TYR A 260 -15.97 -0.69 -0.59
CA TYR A 260 -15.01 -0.09 -1.54
C TYR A 260 -14.32 -1.16 -2.38
N VAL A 261 -14.43 -1.05 -3.71
CA VAL A 261 -13.83 -1.98 -4.68
C VAL A 261 -12.80 -1.27 -5.57
N TYR A 262 -11.56 -1.75 -5.56
CA TYR A 262 -10.44 -1.09 -6.23
C TYR A 262 -9.28 -2.05 -6.54
N LEU A 263 -8.33 -1.57 -7.34
CA LEU A 263 -7.09 -2.28 -7.64
C LEU A 263 -6.22 -2.42 -6.39
N ILE A 264 -5.80 -3.65 -6.07
CA ILE A 264 -5.04 -3.94 -4.85
C ILE A 264 -3.64 -3.34 -4.94
N ASN A 265 -3.38 -2.34 -4.09
CA ASN A 265 -2.07 -1.91 -3.63
C ASN A 265 -2.26 -1.08 -2.35
N GLN A 266 -1.51 -1.38 -1.29
CA GLN A 266 -1.87 -1.00 0.08
C GLN A 266 -1.54 0.46 0.42
N PRO A 267 -0.33 0.99 0.12
CA PRO A 267 0.01 2.37 0.43
C PRO A 267 -0.63 3.33 -0.58
N LEU A 268 -1.22 4.42 -0.10
CA LEU A 268 -1.96 5.35 -0.96
C LEU A 268 -1.11 5.99 -2.06
N PHE A 269 0.20 6.19 -1.86
CA PHE A 269 1.05 6.82 -2.88
C PHE A 269 1.02 6.10 -4.23
N THR A 270 0.81 4.78 -4.24
CA THR A 270 0.73 3.96 -5.45
C THR A 270 -0.45 4.34 -6.35
N HIS A 271 -1.53 4.86 -5.74
CA HIS A 271 -2.70 5.40 -6.44
C HIS A 271 -2.55 6.88 -6.81
N GLN A 272 -1.63 7.60 -6.15
CA GLN A 272 -1.48 9.04 -6.26
C GLN A 272 -0.38 9.46 -7.24
N PHE A 273 0.82 8.88 -7.13
CA PHE A 273 2.01 9.31 -7.87
C PHE A 273 1.81 9.32 -9.40
N PRO A 274 1.26 8.26 -10.02
CA PRO A 274 1.01 8.30 -11.46
C PRO A 274 0.10 9.44 -11.89
N GLN A 275 -0.88 9.77 -11.03
CA GLN A 275 -1.93 10.74 -11.31
C GLN A 275 -1.54 12.17 -10.93
N VAL A 276 -0.31 12.40 -10.45
CA VAL A 276 0.27 13.75 -10.39
C VAL A 276 0.33 14.36 -11.80
N TRP A 277 0.73 13.56 -12.79
CA TRP A 277 0.87 14.00 -14.17
C TRP A 277 -0.23 13.46 -15.10
N LEU A 278 -0.72 12.24 -14.87
CA LEU A 278 -1.75 11.62 -15.70
C LEU A 278 -3.16 12.03 -15.24
N ASP A 279 -3.89 12.75 -16.10
CA ASP A 279 -5.31 12.98 -15.88
C ASP A 279 -6.13 11.77 -16.36
N LEU A 280 -6.44 10.86 -15.44
CA LEU A 280 -7.19 9.64 -15.73
C LEU A 280 -8.71 9.78 -15.54
N ARG A 281 -9.21 11.00 -15.25
CA ARG A 281 -10.65 11.22 -15.09
C ARG A 281 -11.39 10.97 -16.38
N GLY A 282 -12.52 10.27 -16.25
CA GLY A 282 -13.39 9.92 -17.37
C GLY A 282 -12.69 9.07 -18.42
N LYS A 283 -11.64 8.31 -18.05
CA LYS A 283 -10.89 7.44 -18.94
C LYS A 283 -10.80 6.04 -18.35
N ARG A 284 -10.86 5.05 -19.22
CA ARG A 284 -10.62 3.65 -18.88
C ARG A 284 -9.88 2.95 -19.99
N ASP A 285 -9.15 1.90 -19.66
CA ASP A 285 -8.62 0.94 -20.62
C ASP A 285 -9.44 -0.36 -20.58
N ALA A 286 -8.85 -1.47 -21.04
CA ALA A 286 -9.46 -2.79 -20.97
C ALA A 286 -9.59 -3.32 -19.52
N TYR A 287 -8.83 -2.78 -18.57
CA TYR A 287 -8.66 -3.33 -17.24
C TYR A 287 -9.36 -2.52 -16.15
N ALA A 288 -9.30 -1.19 -16.23
CA ALA A 288 -9.78 -0.33 -15.15
C ALA A 288 -10.13 1.09 -15.58
N ASN A 289 -11.04 1.71 -14.82
CA ASN A 289 -11.01 3.14 -14.60
C ASN A 289 -10.13 3.42 -13.36
N TYR A 290 -8.90 3.86 -13.61
CA TYR A 290 -7.91 4.06 -12.55
C TYR A 290 -8.27 5.21 -11.61
N PHE A 291 -8.83 6.31 -12.12
CA PHE A 291 -9.21 7.44 -11.27
C PHE A 291 -10.28 7.04 -10.27
N THR A 292 -11.33 6.35 -10.73
CA THR A 292 -12.39 5.88 -9.84
C THR A 292 -11.89 4.77 -8.91
N SER A 293 -10.98 3.90 -9.35
CA SER A 293 -10.28 2.95 -8.46
C SER A 293 -9.53 3.70 -7.34
N SER A 294 -8.82 4.79 -7.65
CA SER A 294 -8.10 5.59 -6.64
C SER A 294 -9.03 6.32 -5.69
N VAL A 295 -10.21 6.79 -6.14
CA VAL A 295 -11.26 7.30 -5.25
C VAL A 295 -11.67 6.23 -4.23
N GLN A 296 -11.94 5.00 -4.70
CA GLN A 296 -12.31 3.91 -3.81
C GLN A 296 -11.19 3.52 -2.85
N ALA A 297 -9.93 3.48 -3.31
CA ALA A 297 -8.75 3.24 -2.47
C ALA A 297 -8.58 4.31 -1.37
N THR A 298 -8.77 5.59 -1.71
CA THR A 298 -8.76 6.70 -0.74
C THR A 298 -9.83 6.52 0.34
N LEU A 299 -11.06 6.18 -0.07
CA LEU A 299 -12.16 6.01 0.87
C LEU A 299 -11.97 4.77 1.77
N ALA A 300 -11.48 3.66 1.20
CA ALA A 300 -11.13 2.46 1.94
C ALA A 300 -10.04 2.71 2.98
N ASN A 301 -8.97 3.42 2.59
CA ASN A 301 -7.87 3.77 3.49
C ASN A 301 -8.34 4.60 4.69
N ARG A 302 -9.15 5.64 4.41
CA ARG A 302 -9.79 6.42 5.47
C ARG A 302 -10.69 5.55 6.35
N GLN A 303 -11.56 4.74 5.75
CA GLN A 303 -12.49 3.89 6.50
C GLN A 303 -11.75 2.91 7.42
N PHE A 304 -10.65 2.32 6.95
CA PHE A 304 -9.82 1.43 7.76
C PHE A 304 -9.19 2.16 8.95
N CYS A 305 -8.69 3.38 8.77
CA CYS A 305 -8.22 4.22 9.89
C CYS A 305 -9.34 4.46 10.93
N LEU A 306 -10.57 4.75 10.48
CA LEU A 306 -11.71 4.95 11.38
C LEU A 306 -12.07 3.70 12.16
N ASP A 307 -11.99 2.54 11.53
CA ASP A 307 -12.26 1.27 12.18
C ASP A 307 -11.22 0.96 13.27
N LEU A 308 -9.99 1.48 13.10
CA LEU A 308 -8.89 1.34 14.04
C LEU A 308 -8.84 2.40 15.16
N ARG A 309 -9.81 3.32 15.25
CA ARG A 309 -9.83 4.37 16.29
C ARG A 309 -9.93 3.84 17.73
N GLN A 310 -10.37 2.60 17.91
CA GLN A 310 -10.36 1.92 19.22
C GLN A 310 -9.00 1.31 19.55
N SER A 311 -8.15 1.08 18.54
CA SER A 311 -6.79 0.57 18.70
C SER A 311 -5.75 1.68 18.81
N TYR A 312 -5.96 2.82 18.15
CA TYR A 312 -4.98 3.90 18.09
C TYR A 312 -5.66 5.25 18.28
N GLN A 313 -5.13 6.06 19.20
CA GLN A 313 -5.63 7.39 19.52
C GLN A 313 -5.43 8.38 18.37
N THR A 314 -4.45 8.11 17.52
CA THR A 314 -4.13 8.97 16.37
C THR A 314 -5.30 9.06 15.39
N PHE A 315 -6.03 7.97 15.15
CA PHE A 315 -7.05 7.95 14.11
C PHE A 315 -8.38 8.58 14.54
N SER A 316 -8.93 9.42 13.66
CA SER A 316 -10.25 10.05 13.84
C SER A 316 -10.90 10.35 12.49
N GLU A 317 -12.10 10.96 12.51
CA GLU A 317 -12.82 11.34 11.29
C GLU A 317 -11.97 12.13 10.29
N ASN A 318 -11.10 13.02 10.80
CA ASN A 318 -10.24 13.89 10.01
C ASN A 318 -8.74 13.59 10.20
N CYS A 319 -8.38 12.57 10.97
CA CYS A 319 -6.98 12.16 11.15
C CYS A 319 -6.78 10.75 10.56
N TRP A 320 -6.39 10.70 9.28
CA TRP A 320 -6.23 9.46 8.52
C TRP A 320 -5.21 9.64 7.39
N GLY A 321 -4.63 8.55 6.88
CA GLY A 321 -3.69 8.63 5.75
C GLY A 321 -2.55 7.64 5.92
N LEU A 322 -2.78 6.40 5.51
CA LEU A 322 -1.73 5.37 5.49
C LEU A 322 -1.05 5.39 4.13
N THR A 323 0.20 5.83 4.14
CA THR A 323 1.12 5.77 3.01
C THR A 323 2.55 5.67 3.52
N ALA A 324 3.51 5.37 2.64
CA ALA A 324 4.90 5.22 3.02
C ALA A 324 5.46 6.50 3.67
N CYS A 325 5.99 6.36 4.88
CA CYS A 325 6.55 7.44 5.69
C CYS A 325 7.46 6.88 6.79
N ILE A 326 8.21 7.77 7.45
CA ILE A 326 8.91 7.43 8.70
C ILE A 326 7.90 7.22 9.83
N GLY A 327 8.04 6.16 10.61
CA GLY A 327 7.31 5.92 11.85
C GLY A 327 8.20 6.01 13.09
N PRO A 328 7.64 5.75 14.28
CA PRO A 328 8.37 5.74 15.54
C PRO A 328 9.58 4.79 15.55
N ASP A 329 9.46 3.64 14.90
CA ASP A 329 10.51 2.60 14.89
C ASP A 329 11.37 2.64 13.62
N ASN A 330 10.75 2.82 12.45
CA ASN A 330 11.45 2.88 11.17
C ASN A 330 10.57 3.47 10.06
N TYR A 331 11.13 3.60 8.86
CA TYR A 331 10.36 3.82 7.63
C TYR A 331 9.57 2.57 7.24
N HIS A 332 8.26 2.74 7.03
CA HIS A 332 7.36 1.66 6.61
C HIS A 332 6.49 2.11 5.45
N ALA A 333 6.16 1.16 4.57
CA ALA A 333 5.12 1.32 3.56
C ALA A 333 3.73 1.14 4.20
N TYR A 334 3.32 2.06 5.09
CA TYR A 334 2.00 1.98 5.72
C TYR A 334 0.90 1.94 4.66
N GLY A 335 -0.11 1.11 4.89
CA GLY A 335 -1.13 0.82 3.89
C GLY A 335 -2.35 0.12 4.47
N ALA A 336 -3.48 0.29 3.80
CA ALA A 336 -4.75 -0.31 4.19
C ALA A 336 -5.01 -1.60 3.39
N PRO A 337 -5.87 -2.52 3.91
CA PRO A 337 -6.36 -3.66 3.14
C PRO A 337 -7.13 -3.17 1.90
N PRO A 338 -7.30 -3.96 0.83
CA PRO A 338 -6.99 -5.39 0.72
C PRO A 338 -5.50 -5.73 0.72
N ASN A 339 -5.18 -7.01 0.97
CA ASN A 339 -3.85 -7.54 1.36
C ASN A 339 -3.44 -7.08 2.78
N PRO A 340 -2.37 -7.62 3.42
CA PRO A 340 -2.11 -7.33 4.84
C PRO A 340 -1.78 -5.87 5.10
N ALA A 341 -2.61 -5.20 5.90
CA ALA A 341 -2.37 -3.82 6.31
C ALA A 341 -1.07 -3.69 7.11
N VAL A 342 -0.35 -2.59 6.88
CA VAL A 342 0.78 -2.16 7.70
C VAL A 342 0.33 -0.89 8.42
N VAL A 343 0.16 -0.97 9.74
CA VAL A 343 -0.42 0.09 10.58
C VAL A 343 -0.01 -0.06 12.05
N ASP A 344 0.45 1.04 12.66
CA ASP A 344 0.85 1.13 14.08
C ASP A 344 0.25 2.38 14.77
N GLY A 345 -0.71 3.04 14.12
CA GLY A 345 -1.26 4.32 14.54
C GLY A 345 -0.59 5.53 13.88
N THR A 346 0.48 5.36 13.11
CA THR A 346 1.15 6.46 12.41
C THR A 346 0.29 7.00 11.26
N VAL A 347 0.17 8.34 11.19
CA VAL A 347 -0.49 9.05 10.10
C VAL A 347 0.54 9.86 9.33
N ALA A 348 0.54 9.70 8.00
CA ALA A 348 1.26 10.56 7.07
C ALA A 348 0.32 11.59 6.46
N PRO A 349 0.49 12.90 6.72
CA PRO A 349 -0.37 13.92 6.14
C PRO A 349 -0.46 13.89 4.61
N ALA A 350 0.62 13.49 3.94
CA ALA A 350 0.67 13.32 2.50
C ALA A 350 -0.37 12.30 1.98
N GLY A 351 -0.71 11.27 2.77
CA GLY A 351 -1.73 10.28 2.40
C GLY A 351 -3.09 10.93 2.12
N ALA A 352 -3.56 11.80 3.02
CA ALA A 352 -4.80 12.55 2.82
C ALA A 352 -4.62 13.68 1.81
N ALA A 353 -3.55 14.47 1.91
CA ALA A 353 -3.35 15.68 1.11
C ALA A 353 -3.21 15.38 -0.39
N CYS A 354 -2.45 14.34 -0.77
CA CYS A 354 -2.32 13.90 -2.16
C CYS A 354 -3.61 13.28 -2.70
N SER A 355 -4.56 12.92 -1.84
CA SER A 355 -5.88 12.40 -2.24
C SER A 355 -6.91 13.50 -2.54
N ILE A 356 -6.53 14.77 -2.49
CA ILE A 356 -7.46 15.91 -2.66
C ILE A 356 -8.21 15.91 -3.99
N VAL A 357 -7.64 15.38 -5.06
CA VAL A 357 -8.36 15.28 -6.34
C VAL A 357 -9.39 14.14 -6.36
N PHE A 358 -9.22 13.14 -5.48
CA PHE A 358 -10.09 11.96 -5.39
C PHE A 358 -11.23 12.17 -4.39
N ALA A 359 -10.93 12.77 -3.24
CA ALA A 359 -11.90 13.06 -2.19
C ALA A 359 -11.66 14.47 -1.58
N PRO A 360 -11.98 15.55 -2.31
CA PRO A 360 -11.59 16.91 -1.93
C PRO A 360 -12.04 17.33 -0.53
N GLN A 361 -13.31 17.10 -0.21
CA GLN A 361 -13.88 17.51 1.08
C GLN A 361 -13.20 16.79 2.26
N LEU A 362 -12.91 15.49 2.11
CA LEU A 362 -12.25 14.69 3.15
C LEU A 362 -10.78 15.05 3.31
N ALA A 363 -10.07 15.29 2.20
CA ALA A 363 -8.68 15.72 2.20
C ALA A 363 -8.49 17.12 2.79
N ILE A 364 -9.37 18.07 2.43
CA ILE A 364 -9.35 19.43 3.00
C ILE A 364 -9.68 19.38 4.50
N ALA A 365 -10.66 18.59 4.92
CA ALA A 365 -10.98 18.41 6.34
C ALA A 365 -9.78 17.83 7.11
N ALA A 366 -9.06 16.86 6.54
CA ALA A 366 -7.86 16.31 7.14
C ALA A 366 -6.69 17.31 7.20
N LEU A 367 -6.45 18.06 6.12
CA LEU A 367 -5.45 19.14 6.13
C LEU A 367 -5.77 20.19 7.20
N ARG A 368 -7.03 20.59 7.34
CA ARG A 368 -7.46 21.49 8.42
C ARG A 368 -7.29 20.86 9.79
N GLU A 369 -7.47 19.55 9.91
CA GLU A 369 -7.16 18.85 11.16
C GLU A 369 -5.66 18.91 11.48
N TYR A 370 -4.78 18.79 10.48
CA TYR A 370 -3.34 18.89 10.72
C TYR A 370 -2.88 20.32 11.04
N TYR A 371 -3.50 21.33 10.40
CA TYR A 371 -3.15 22.75 10.53
C TYR A 371 -3.87 23.51 11.66
N ASP A 372 -5.20 23.41 11.67
CA ASP A 372 -6.09 24.31 12.41
C ASP A 372 -6.76 23.64 13.62
N SER A 373 -6.48 22.35 13.86
CA SER A 373 -7.23 21.54 14.81
C SER A 373 -7.20 22.02 16.26
N ARG A 374 -8.34 21.79 16.92
CA ARG A 374 -8.52 21.87 18.37
C ARG A 374 -8.44 20.49 19.06
N THR A 375 -8.42 19.41 18.28
CA THR A 375 -8.45 18.01 18.72
C THR A 375 -7.07 17.35 18.74
N LEU A 376 -6.12 17.78 17.91
CA LEU A 376 -4.71 17.38 18.07
C LEU A 376 -4.10 18.08 19.29
N PRO A 377 -3.30 17.38 20.12
CA PRO A 377 -2.57 18.01 21.22
C PRO A 377 -1.67 19.15 20.72
N GLU A 378 -1.67 20.28 21.43
CA GLU A 378 -0.89 21.46 21.04
C GLU A 378 0.62 21.15 20.91
N SER A 379 1.14 20.22 21.72
CA SER A 379 2.53 19.75 21.66
C SER A 379 2.86 18.98 20.37
N ILE A 380 1.90 18.24 19.83
CA ILE A 380 2.04 17.52 18.55
C ILE A 380 1.93 18.52 17.42
N LYS A 381 0.88 19.35 17.42
CA LYS A 381 0.67 20.37 16.38
C LYS A 381 1.90 21.27 16.22
N LYS A 382 2.46 21.78 17.32
CA LYS A 382 3.66 22.64 17.26
C LYS A 382 4.89 21.95 16.64
N ARG A 383 5.04 20.63 16.82
CA ARG A 383 6.14 19.85 16.22
C ARG A 383 5.85 19.41 14.78
N LEU A 384 4.57 19.26 14.44
CA LEU A 384 4.13 18.84 13.12
C LEU A 384 4.32 19.95 12.08
N HIS A 385 4.31 21.22 12.50
CA HIS A 385 4.52 22.37 11.63
C HIS A 385 5.94 22.91 11.73
N GLY A 386 6.62 22.96 10.58
CA GLY A 386 7.95 23.52 10.44
C GLY A 386 8.08 24.42 9.22
N ARG A 387 9.33 24.67 8.83
CA ARG A 387 9.73 25.54 7.72
C ARG A 387 9.06 25.15 6.39
N PHE A 388 8.79 23.87 6.20
CA PHE A 388 8.24 23.31 4.98
C PHE A 388 6.75 22.92 5.12
N GLY A 389 6.06 23.44 6.12
CA GLY A 389 4.69 23.04 6.45
C GLY A 389 4.72 21.77 7.29
N LEU A 390 3.88 20.80 6.94
CA LEU A 390 3.74 19.55 7.69
C LEU A 390 5.00 18.66 7.59
N SER A 391 5.42 18.11 8.73
CA SER A 391 6.40 17.02 8.79
C SER A 391 5.84 15.72 8.19
N ASP A 392 6.73 14.75 7.95
CA ASP A 392 6.41 13.52 7.21
C ASP A 392 5.27 12.71 7.82
N SER A 393 5.21 12.63 9.14
CA SER A 393 4.22 11.83 9.87
C SER A 393 4.14 12.18 11.37
N PHE A 394 3.14 11.61 12.04
CA PHE A 394 3.00 11.66 13.50
C PHE A 394 2.23 10.46 14.05
N ASN A 395 2.40 10.17 15.34
CA ASN A 395 1.73 9.09 16.07
C ASN A 395 1.48 9.54 17.53
N LEU A 396 0.21 9.67 17.92
CA LEU A 396 -0.20 10.12 19.26
C LEU A 396 0.05 9.06 20.34
N ASP A 397 -0.11 7.78 20.00
CA ASP A 397 0.07 6.64 20.91
C ASP A 397 1.54 6.47 21.37
N ARG A 398 2.47 7.11 20.63
CA ARG A 398 3.92 7.05 20.85
C ARG A 398 4.56 8.43 21.09
N ASP A 399 3.75 9.49 21.20
CA ASP A 399 4.21 10.90 21.31
C ASP A 399 5.26 11.30 20.23
N PHE A 400 5.07 10.76 19.03
CA PHE A 400 6.02 10.87 17.92
C PHE A 400 5.55 11.87 16.87
N VAL A 401 6.49 12.68 16.37
CA VAL A 401 6.35 13.49 15.16
C VAL A 401 7.66 13.39 14.41
N ALA A 402 7.60 13.10 13.11
CA ALA A 402 8.79 13.07 12.26
C ALA A 402 9.54 14.40 12.34
N SER A 403 10.86 14.33 12.46
CA SER A 403 11.70 15.53 12.46
C SER A 403 11.92 16.08 11.05
N GLU A 404 11.68 15.26 10.03
CA GLU A 404 11.95 15.54 8.63
C GLU A 404 10.68 15.80 7.80
N ALA A 405 10.90 16.44 6.66
CA ALA A 405 10.01 16.43 5.51
C ALA A 405 10.72 15.74 4.32
N PHE A 406 9.99 14.93 3.56
CA PHE A 406 10.52 14.17 2.43
C PHE A 406 10.06 14.76 1.09
N ALA A 407 10.97 14.87 0.13
CA ALA A 407 10.67 15.39 -1.21
C ALA A 407 9.53 14.64 -1.90
N ILE A 408 9.50 13.31 -1.73
CA ILE A 408 8.49 12.41 -2.32
C ILE A 408 7.11 12.52 -1.66
N ASN A 409 7.00 13.12 -0.48
CA ASN A 409 5.72 13.41 0.17
C ASN A 409 5.28 14.87 -0.08
N GLN A 410 6.24 15.81 -0.08
CA GLN A 410 6.01 17.24 -0.31
C GLN A 410 5.64 17.55 -1.77
N GLY A 411 6.33 16.94 -2.74
CA GLY A 411 6.15 17.20 -4.17
C GLY A 411 4.75 16.85 -4.66
N PRO A 412 4.31 15.58 -4.52
CA PRO A 412 2.97 15.16 -4.86
C PRO A 412 1.89 15.94 -4.12
N MET A 413 2.09 16.27 -2.85
CA MET A 413 1.12 17.07 -2.07
C MET A 413 0.87 18.42 -2.75
N LEU A 414 1.93 19.16 -3.05
CA LEU A 414 1.83 20.47 -3.70
C LEU A 414 1.16 20.35 -5.08
N LEU A 415 1.58 19.37 -5.89
CA LEU A 415 1.12 19.21 -7.26
C LEU A 415 -0.31 18.68 -7.37
N MET A 416 -0.75 17.81 -6.45
CA MET A 416 -2.13 17.32 -6.41
C MET A 416 -3.10 18.39 -5.92
N ILE A 417 -2.70 19.20 -4.93
CA ILE A 417 -3.47 20.41 -4.56
C ILE A 417 -3.56 21.35 -5.76
N GLU A 418 -2.49 21.53 -6.52
CA GLU A 418 -2.52 22.37 -7.71
C GLU A 418 -3.45 21.81 -8.80
N ASN A 419 -3.43 20.50 -9.03
CA ASN A 419 -4.34 19.86 -9.97
C ASN A 419 -5.80 19.99 -9.56
N TYR A 420 -6.10 19.94 -8.26
CA TYR A 420 -7.43 20.23 -7.74
C TYR A 420 -7.84 21.69 -8.01
N ARG A 421 -6.95 22.65 -7.73
CA ARG A 421 -7.25 24.09 -7.86
C ARG A 421 -7.36 24.56 -9.32
N SER A 422 -6.46 24.12 -10.20
CA SER A 422 -6.34 24.63 -11.57
C SER A 422 -6.25 23.56 -12.66
N GLY A 423 -5.87 22.32 -12.30
CA GLY A 423 -5.57 21.26 -13.26
C GLY A 423 -4.35 21.54 -14.14
N MET A 424 -3.47 22.48 -13.76
CA MET A 424 -2.39 22.92 -14.66
C MET A 424 -1.39 21.81 -15.00
N VAL A 425 -1.06 20.91 -14.06
CA VAL A 425 -0.08 19.86 -14.31
C VAL A 425 -0.62 18.92 -15.38
N TRP A 426 -1.84 18.44 -15.17
CA TRP A 426 -2.61 17.65 -16.12
C TRP A 426 -2.77 18.31 -17.49
N LYS A 427 -3.17 19.59 -17.53
CA LYS A 427 -3.41 20.32 -18.78
C LYS A 427 -2.20 20.33 -19.70
N HIS A 428 -0.99 20.49 -19.16
CA HIS A 428 0.22 20.51 -19.97
C HIS A 428 0.71 19.08 -20.25
N PHE A 429 0.80 18.23 -19.22
CA PHE A 429 1.37 16.89 -19.40
C PHE A 429 0.58 16.03 -20.39
N MET A 430 -0.75 16.08 -20.34
CA MET A 430 -1.61 15.30 -21.24
C MET A 430 -1.59 15.78 -22.69
N GLN A 431 -0.92 16.90 -23.01
CA GLN A 431 -0.73 17.39 -24.38
C GLN A 431 0.55 16.87 -25.02
N LEU A 432 1.42 16.21 -24.26
CA LEU A 432 2.67 15.66 -24.77
C LEU A 432 2.38 14.56 -25.80
N PRO A 433 2.92 14.65 -27.03
CA PRO A 433 2.69 13.63 -28.05
C PRO A 433 3.06 12.19 -27.61
N PRO A 434 4.19 11.96 -26.90
CA PRO A 434 4.51 10.65 -26.35
C PRO A 434 3.42 10.09 -25.42
N VAL A 435 2.84 10.92 -24.56
CA VAL A 435 1.79 10.53 -23.61
C VAL A 435 0.50 10.18 -24.35
N LEU A 436 0.09 10.98 -25.32
CA LEU A 436 -1.11 10.70 -26.14
C LEU A 436 -0.97 9.39 -26.90
N GLN A 437 0.19 9.14 -27.52
CA GLN A 437 0.47 7.89 -28.24
C GLN A 437 0.49 6.69 -27.29
N ALA A 438 1.12 6.82 -26.13
CA ALA A 438 1.16 5.78 -25.12
C ALA A 438 -0.24 5.42 -24.60
N MET A 439 -1.06 6.42 -24.26
CA MET A 439 -2.45 6.23 -23.83
C MET A 439 -3.26 5.47 -24.89
N GLN A 440 -3.05 5.79 -26.17
CA GLN A 440 -3.68 5.05 -27.27
C GLN A 440 -3.18 3.61 -27.36
N LYS A 441 -1.86 3.37 -27.26
CA LYS A 441 -1.27 2.01 -27.27
C LYS A 441 -1.75 1.16 -26.09
N ALA A 442 -1.89 1.77 -24.92
CA ALA A 442 -2.46 1.17 -23.72
C ALA A 442 -3.98 0.95 -23.79
N GLY A 443 -4.64 1.40 -24.86
CA GLY A 443 -6.07 1.16 -25.09
C GLY A 443 -7.02 2.07 -24.29
N PHE A 444 -6.54 3.21 -23.79
CA PHE A 444 -7.40 4.17 -23.10
C PHE A 444 -8.45 4.77 -24.03
N LYS A 445 -9.67 4.87 -23.50
CA LYS A 445 -10.85 5.45 -24.14
C LYS A 445 -11.69 6.22 -23.12
N PRO A 446 -12.59 7.12 -23.57
CA PRO A 446 -13.56 7.74 -22.68
C PRO A 446 -14.34 6.69 -21.89
N ASP A 447 -14.47 6.89 -20.59
CA ASP A 447 -15.35 6.05 -19.77
C ASP A 447 -16.79 6.52 -19.94
N THR A 448 -17.64 5.59 -20.37
CA THR A 448 -19.08 5.80 -20.59
C THR A 448 -19.93 5.02 -19.57
N THR A 449 -19.27 4.37 -18.61
CA THR A 449 -19.90 3.53 -17.60
C THR A 449 -19.72 4.12 -16.21
N ASP A 450 -20.71 3.91 -15.34
CA ASP A 450 -20.64 4.33 -13.93
C ASP A 450 -20.01 3.26 -13.02
N ALA A 451 -19.54 2.13 -13.57
CA ALA A 451 -19.05 0.98 -12.81
C ALA A 451 -17.55 0.71 -13.02
N ASN A 452 -16.85 0.47 -11.91
CA ASN A 452 -15.42 0.17 -11.86
C ASN A 452 -15.04 -1.19 -12.45
N THR A 453 -15.99 -2.12 -12.50
CA THR A 453 -15.75 -3.51 -12.85
C THR A 453 -16.50 -3.89 -14.11
N THR A 454 -15.91 -4.75 -14.92
CA THR A 454 -16.68 -5.50 -15.92
C THR A 454 -17.38 -6.67 -15.23
N ASP A 455 -18.46 -7.20 -15.80
CA ASP A 455 -19.18 -8.37 -15.26
C ASP A 455 -18.29 -9.62 -15.10
N GLU A 456 -17.09 -9.61 -15.69
CA GLU A 456 -16.10 -10.71 -15.68
C GLU A 456 -14.94 -10.50 -14.67
N THR A 457 -14.90 -9.38 -13.93
CA THR A 457 -13.80 -9.10 -12.99
C THR A 457 -14.01 -9.80 -11.65
N THR A 458 -13.11 -10.73 -11.29
CA THR A 458 -13.08 -11.32 -9.94
C THR A 458 -12.63 -10.29 -8.91
N ILE A 459 -13.44 -10.11 -7.86
CA ILE A 459 -13.14 -9.24 -6.72
C ILE A 459 -12.76 -10.13 -5.54
N TYR A 460 -11.58 -9.88 -4.97
CA TYR A 460 -11.10 -10.59 -3.80
C TYR A 460 -11.37 -9.84 -2.51
N GLU A 461 -11.66 -10.57 -1.44
CA GLU A 461 -11.74 -10.03 -0.09
C GLU A 461 -10.59 -10.62 0.72
N THR A 462 -9.88 -9.76 1.44
CA THR A 462 -8.81 -10.19 2.35
C THR A 462 -9.17 -9.79 3.77
N ALA A 463 -8.83 -10.64 4.73
CA ALA A 463 -8.99 -10.37 6.14
C ALA A 463 -8.26 -9.09 6.56
N ALA A 464 -8.98 -8.26 7.31
CA ALA A 464 -8.45 -7.06 7.94
C ALA A 464 -8.41 -7.29 9.46
N TYR A 465 -7.22 -7.23 10.04
CA TYR A 465 -7.03 -7.47 11.47
C TYR A 465 -7.03 -6.17 12.25
N MET A 466 -7.75 -6.16 13.36
CA MET A 466 -7.85 -5.00 14.25
C MET A 466 -7.34 -5.39 15.64
N PRO A 467 -6.31 -4.71 16.20
CA PRO A 467 -5.76 -5.08 17.50
C PRO A 467 -6.78 -5.09 18.65
N HIS A 468 -7.80 -4.23 18.62
CA HIS A 468 -8.86 -4.19 19.64
C HIS A 468 -9.85 -5.36 19.53
N LEU A 469 -9.81 -6.13 18.43
CA LEU A 469 -10.58 -7.36 18.22
C LEU A 469 -9.66 -8.60 18.27
N ARG A 470 -8.54 -8.51 19.00
CA ARG A 470 -7.61 -9.61 19.21
C ARG A 470 -8.36 -10.85 19.69
N PRO A 471 -8.37 -11.96 18.92
CA PRO A 471 -9.14 -13.14 19.26
C PRO A 471 -8.44 -13.92 20.39
N VAL A 472 -9.25 -14.63 21.16
CA VAL A 472 -8.80 -15.53 22.23
C VAL A 472 -9.27 -16.94 21.92
N TYR A 473 -8.38 -17.92 21.98
CA TYR A 473 -8.70 -19.34 21.87
C TYR A 473 -8.44 -20.02 23.22
N ALA A 474 -9.46 -20.66 23.79
CA ALA A 474 -9.34 -21.43 25.01
C ALA A 474 -8.94 -22.87 24.68
N THR A 475 -7.79 -23.31 25.20
CA THR A 475 -7.19 -24.61 24.97
C THR A 475 -7.47 -25.54 26.15
N PRO A 476 -8.32 -26.57 25.99
CA PRO A 476 -8.63 -27.52 27.07
C PRO A 476 -7.43 -28.33 27.54
N PHE A 477 -7.49 -28.72 28.82
CA PHE A 477 -6.53 -29.63 29.44
C PHE A 477 -6.81 -31.09 29.04
N LEU A 478 -5.75 -31.85 28.81
CA LEU A 478 -5.77 -33.28 28.51
C LEU A 478 -5.26 -34.09 29.70
N PRO A 479 -5.75 -35.34 29.87
CA PRO A 479 -5.18 -36.27 30.83
C PRO A 479 -3.66 -36.36 30.73
N HIS A 480 -3.00 -36.47 31.88
CA HIS A 480 -1.53 -36.47 31.98
C HIS A 480 -0.86 -37.62 31.20
N ASP A 481 -1.56 -38.73 30.97
CA ASP A 481 -1.07 -39.89 30.23
C ASP A 481 -1.28 -39.79 28.72
N TYR A 482 -1.96 -38.74 28.23
CA TYR A 482 -2.11 -38.50 26.80
C TYR A 482 -0.75 -38.13 26.20
N SER A 483 -0.31 -38.92 25.21
CA SER A 483 0.95 -38.72 24.51
C SER A 483 0.74 -38.83 23.02
N LEU A 484 1.66 -38.25 22.23
CA LEU A 484 1.58 -38.39 20.78
C LEU A 484 1.67 -39.86 20.33
N ALA A 485 2.33 -40.73 21.08
CA ALA A 485 2.42 -42.16 20.77
C ALA A 485 1.04 -42.83 20.77
N SER A 486 0.17 -42.49 21.73
CA SER A 486 -1.20 -43.00 21.84
C SER A 486 -2.22 -42.19 21.02
N ALA A 487 -1.92 -40.94 20.65
CA ALA A 487 -2.84 -40.05 19.93
C ALA A 487 -3.35 -40.60 18.59
N SER A 488 -4.64 -40.42 18.31
CA SER A 488 -5.28 -40.73 17.03
C SER A 488 -6.06 -39.51 16.51
N PHE A 489 -6.20 -39.43 15.18
CA PHE A 489 -7.09 -38.45 14.55
C PHE A 489 -8.57 -38.71 14.86
N ALA A 490 -8.92 -39.90 15.36
CA ALA A 490 -10.28 -40.27 15.76
C ALA A 490 -10.53 -40.14 17.27
N ASP A 491 -9.56 -39.66 18.05
CA ASP A 491 -9.73 -39.57 19.50
C ASP A 491 -10.83 -38.56 19.87
N PRO A 492 -11.77 -38.90 20.75
CA PRO A 492 -12.87 -38.02 21.14
C PRO A 492 -12.39 -36.81 21.97
N VAL A 493 -11.15 -36.82 22.46
CA VAL A 493 -10.58 -35.68 23.19
C VAL A 493 -10.53 -34.41 22.33
N TRP A 494 -10.42 -34.55 21.01
CA TRP A 494 -10.46 -33.41 20.09
C TRP A 494 -11.82 -32.71 20.09
N ASP A 495 -12.92 -33.39 20.43
CA ASP A 495 -14.26 -32.78 20.48
C ASP A 495 -14.42 -31.80 21.66
N THR A 496 -13.49 -31.83 22.62
CA THR A 496 -13.46 -30.87 23.74
C THR A 496 -12.92 -29.49 23.34
N ALA A 497 -12.15 -29.43 22.25
CA ALA A 497 -11.52 -28.21 21.74
C ALA A 497 -12.37 -27.54 20.66
N ALA A 498 -12.47 -26.20 20.71
CA ALA A 498 -13.11 -25.43 19.65
C ALA A 498 -12.45 -25.70 18.30
N LYS A 499 -13.24 -26.04 17.28
CA LYS A 499 -12.73 -26.26 15.94
C LYS A 499 -12.66 -24.95 15.16
N MET A 500 -11.45 -24.55 14.81
CA MET A 500 -11.20 -23.35 14.02
C MET A 500 -11.07 -23.70 12.54
N VAL A 501 -11.43 -22.76 11.67
CA VAL A 501 -11.38 -22.91 10.21
C VAL A 501 -10.62 -21.72 9.63
N ILE A 502 -9.62 -22.02 8.81
CA ILE A 502 -8.96 -21.10 7.89
C ILE A 502 -9.43 -21.44 6.49
N ASP A 503 -10.13 -20.51 5.86
CA ASP A 503 -10.69 -20.63 4.52
C ASP A 503 -10.58 -19.27 3.79
N ARG A 504 -11.27 -19.13 2.66
CA ARG A 504 -11.32 -17.90 1.87
C ARG A 504 -11.65 -16.61 2.65
N ASN A 505 -12.28 -16.68 3.81
CA ASN A 505 -12.59 -15.50 4.62
C ASN A 505 -11.38 -14.98 5.41
N LEU A 506 -10.32 -15.80 5.52
CA LEU A 506 -9.08 -15.51 6.24
C LEU A 506 -7.88 -15.36 5.32
N ILE A 507 -8.12 -15.12 4.02
CA ILE A 507 -7.07 -14.74 3.08
C ILE A 507 -6.43 -13.44 3.58
N GLN A 508 -5.15 -13.48 3.91
CA GLN A 508 -4.40 -12.30 4.28
C GLN A 508 -3.79 -11.65 3.04
N THR A 509 -3.18 -12.44 2.17
CA THR A 509 -2.43 -11.96 0.99
C THR A 509 -2.87 -12.69 -0.26
N ILE A 510 -3.03 -11.95 -1.36
CA ILE A 510 -3.18 -12.47 -2.71
C ILE A 510 -2.17 -11.76 -3.59
N ILE A 511 -1.21 -12.52 -4.11
CA ILE A 511 -0.21 -11.98 -5.03
C ILE A 511 -0.64 -12.24 -6.47
N LYS A 512 -1.28 -13.39 -6.75
CA LYS A 512 -1.72 -13.80 -8.10
C LYS A 512 -3.13 -14.43 -8.06
N PRO A 513 -3.88 -14.44 -9.18
CA PRO A 513 -5.23 -15.01 -9.21
C PRO A 513 -5.21 -16.52 -8.91
N PRO A 514 -6.02 -17.01 -7.97
CA PRO A 514 -6.21 -18.45 -7.76
C PRO A 514 -6.87 -19.14 -8.96
N THR A 515 -6.52 -20.40 -9.22
CA THR A 515 -7.27 -21.30 -10.11
C THR A 515 -8.45 -21.95 -9.40
N SER A 516 -8.37 -22.11 -8.08
CA SER A 516 -9.45 -22.59 -7.19
C SER A 516 -9.34 -21.91 -5.81
N LEU A 517 -10.45 -21.87 -5.08
CA LEU A 517 -10.54 -21.33 -3.71
C LEU A 517 -11.04 -22.43 -2.74
N ASP A 518 -10.57 -23.65 -2.94
CA ASP A 518 -10.95 -24.85 -2.19
C ASP A 518 -10.06 -25.12 -0.98
N TYR A 519 -8.98 -24.36 -0.80
CA TYR A 519 -8.11 -24.44 0.37
C TYR A 519 -8.89 -24.22 1.67
N GLN A 520 -8.92 -25.25 2.53
CA GLN A 520 -9.55 -25.20 3.84
C GLN A 520 -8.70 -25.93 4.87
N LEU A 521 -8.25 -25.20 5.88
CA LEU A 521 -7.51 -25.76 7.01
C LEU A 521 -8.37 -25.71 8.27
N HIS A 522 -8.67 -26.88 8.83
CA HIS A 522 -9.22 -26.99 10.18
C HIS A 522 -8.10 -27.18 11.19
N TRP A 523 -8.21 -26.52 12.34
CA TRP A 523 -7.27 -26.75 13.42
C TRP A 523 -7.94 -26.71 14.80
N GLN A 524 -7.34 -27.46 15.73
CA GLN A 524 -7.72 -27.57 17.12
C GLN A 524 -6.48 -27.64 17.98
N MET A 525 -6.53 -27.03 19.16
CA MET A 525 -5.43 -27.06 20.12
C MET A 525 -5.90 -27.61 21.46
N LEU A 526 -5.06 -28.44 22.05
CA LEU A 526 -5.19 -29.05 23.38
C LEU A 526 -3.85 -28.97 24.11
N HIS A 527 -3.81 -29.17 25.43
CA HIS A 527 -2.53 -29.26 26.16
C HIS A 527 -2.58 -30.16 27.38
N ASN A 528 -1.42 -30.59 27.86
CA ASN A 528 -1.26 -31.18 29.19
C ASN A 528 -0.12 -30.48 29.95
N SER A 529 0.46 -31.14 30.96
CA SER A 529 1.60 -30.62 31.73
C SER A 529 2.90 -30.52 30.93
N GLU A 530 3.06 -31.30 29.87
CA GLU A 530 4.33 -31.43 29.14
C GLU A 530 4.32 -30.76 27.76
N SER A 531 3.18 -30.80 27.05
CA SER A 531 3.10 -30.41 25.64
C SER A 531 1.82 -29.64 25.30
N ILE A 532 1.93 -28.80 24.28
CA ILE A 532 0.80 -28.34 23.48
C ILE A 532 0.61 -29.32 22.32
N PHE A 533 -0.62 -29.75 22.07
CA PHE A 533 -0.98 -30.57 20.93
C PHE A 533 -1.81 -29.74 19.95
N VAL A 534 -1.39 -29.68 18.69
CA VAL A 534 -2.15 -29.01 17.63
C VAL A 534 -2.49 -30.03 16.57
N ARG A 535 -3.78 -30.16 16.26
CA ARG A 535 -4.27 -30.96 15.16
C ARG A 535 -4.61 -30.05 13.99
N PHE A 536 -4.25 -30.52 12.80
CA PHE A 536 -4.58 -29.91 11.53
C PHE A 536 -5.29 -30.94 10.64
N ASP A 537 -6.40 -30.55 10.04
CA ASP A 537 -7.02 -31.26 8.92
C ASP A 537 -7.07 -30.28 7.74
N LEU A 538 -6.16 -30.46 6.77
CA LEU A 538 -6.10 -29.65 5.56
C LEU A 538 -6.83 -30.34 4.42
N HIS A 539 -7.69 -29.59 3.74
CA HIS A 539 -8.30 -29.92 2.45
C HIS A 539 -7.75 -29.00 1.38
N ASP A 540 -7.20 -29.60 0.33
CA ASP A 540 -6.64 -28.93 -0.84
C ASP A 540 -6.56 -29.95 -2.00
N SER A 541 -7.15 -29.60 -3.14
CA SER A 541 -7.13 -30.49 -4.31
C SER A 541 -5.79 -30.54 -5.03
N GLU A 542 -4.92 -29.54 -4.83
CA GLU A 542 -3.59 -29.46 -5.43
C GLU A 542 -2.55 -29.21 -4.34
N LEU A 543 -1.71 -30.20 -4.02
CA LEU A 543 -0.63 -30.02 -3.06
C LEU A 543 0.74 -29.90 -3.74
N HIS A 544 1.36 -28.74 -3.63
CA HIS A 544 2.70 -28.38 -4.03
C HIS A 544 3.69 -28.50 -2.86
N ALA A 545 4.72 -29.33 -3.03
CA ALA A 545 5.73 -29.58 -2.00
C ALA A 545 7.10 -29.92 -2.62
N GLU A 546 7.56 -29.11 -3.56
CA GLU A 546 8.76 -29.40 -4.37
C GLU A 546 10.01 -28.67 -3.88
N ASN A 547 9.88 -27.71 -2.96
CA ASN A 547 11.02 -26.94 -2.47
C ASN A 547 11.83 -27.71 -1.41
N ALA A 548 13.11 -27.36 -1.29
CA ALA A 548 13.99 -27.88 -0.24
C ALA A 548 13.55 -27.41 1.16
N ASP A 549 14.05 -28.08 2.21
CA ASP A 549 13.66 -27.83 3.60
C ASP A 549 13.93 -26.39 4.09
N GLU A 550 14.91 -25.70 3.52
CA GLU A 550 15.19 -24.28 3.80
C GLU A 550 14.20 -23.32 3.16
N ARG A 551 13.37 -23.82 2.23
CA ARG A 551 12.43 -23.06 1.41
C ARG A 551 10.99 -23.60 1.51
N MET A 552 10.68 -24.37 2.55
CA MET A 552 9.33 -24.93 2.78
C MET A 552 8.23 -23.87 2.86
N TYR A 553 8.54 -22.62 3.17
CA TYR A 553 7.59 -21.50 3.14
C TYR A 553 7.15 -21.10 1.71
N HIS A 554 7.74 -21.73 0.68
CA HIS A 554 7.29 -21.65 -0.71
C HIS A 554 6.55 -22.92 -1.18
N ASP A 555 6.23 -23.82 -0.26
CA ASP A 555 5.34 -24.96 -0.52
C ASP A 555 3.95 -24.69 0.08
N ASP A 556 3.00 -25.57 -0.23
CA ASP A 556 1.77 -25.66 0.55
C ASP A 556 2.11 -26.11 1.95
N CYS A 557 1.99 -25.16 2.86
CA CYS A 557 2.48 -25.32 4.20
C CYS A 557 1.53 -24.68 5.21
N ILE A 558 1.59 -25.23 6.43
CA ILE A 558 0.96 -24.65 7.61
C ILE A 558 2.07 -24.02 8.43
N GLU A 559 1.85 -22.81 8.88
CA GLU A 559 2.75 -22.10 9.78
C GLU A 559 2.09 -21.88 11.14
N VAL A 560 2.85 -22.13 12.20
CA VAL A 560 2.47 -21.88 13.58
C VAL A 560 3.44 -20.86 14.14
N TYR A 561 2.96 -19.61 14.26
CA TYR A 561 3.68 -18.55 14.95
C TYR A 561 3.35 -18.58 16.43
N LEU A 562 4.36 -18.46 17.28
CA LEU A 562 4.22 -18.50 18.74
C LEU A 562 5.09 -17.41 19.37
N ASN A 563 4.55 -16.72 20.36
CA ASN A 563 5.33 -15.94 21.32
C ASN A 563 4.98 -16.39 22.74
N SER A 564 5.97 -16.90 23.48
CA SER A 564 5.76 -17.53 24.78
C SER A 564 5.47 -16.57 25.95
N ARG A 565 5.55 -15.26 25.71
CA ARG A 565 5.32 -14.21 26.72
C ARG A 565 4.07 -13.37 26.45
N ASP A 566 3.34 -13.67 25.39
CA ASP A 566 2.22 -12.85 24.92
C ASP A 566 2.65 -11.41 24.52
N GLU A 567 3.89 -11.28 24.06
CA GLU A 567 4.46 -10.02 23.57
C GLU A 567 4.28 -9.88 22.06
N LYS A 568 4.70 -8.73 21.51
CA LYS A 568 4.77 -8.52 20.05
C LYS A 568 5.76 -9.50 19.44
N PHE A 569 5.33 -10.23 18.43
CA PHE A 569 6.19 -11.15 17.71
C PHE A 569 7.20 -10.39 16.87
N SER A 570 8.46 -10.80 16.98
CA SER A 570 9.57 -10.24 16.23
C SER A 570 10.40 -11.35 15.60
N TRP A 571 10.85 -11.13 14.38
CA TRP A 571 11.73 -12.10 13.73
C TRP A 571 13.03 -12.24 14.55
N ASN A 572 13.32 -13.46 14.99
CA ASN A 572 14.46 -13.78 15.87
C ASN A 572 14.36 -13.28 17.31
N GLY A 573 13.19 -12.83 17.77
CA GLY A 573 12.99 -12.49 19.18
C GLY A 573 13.24 -13.68 20.11
N GLU A 574 13.63 -13.40 21.35
CA GLU A 574 14.03 -14.44 22.31
C GLU A 574 12.91 -15.47 22.54
N HIS A 575 11.68 -14.98 22.63
CA HIS A 575 10.47 -15.74 22.93
C HIS A 575 9.62 -16.08 21.71
N ASP A 576 10.13 -15.80 20.51
CA ASP A 576 9.45 -15.98 19.24
C ASP A 576 9.86 -17.29 18.56
N TYR A 577 8.88 -18.03 18.08
CA TYR A 577 9.06 -19.32 17.40
C TYR A 577 8.17 -19.41 16.17
N GLN A 578 8.66 -20.08 15.13
CA GLN A 578 7.89 -20.34 13.90
C GLN A 578 8.08 -21.80 13.51
N ILE A 579 7.01 -22.58 13.59
CA ILE A 579 7.00 -23.98 13.14
C ILE A 579 6.32 -24.01 11.77
N ILE A 580 6.98 -24.57 10.77
CA ILE A 580 6.40 -24.78 9.44
C ILE A 580 6.27 -26.27 9.18
N LEU A 581 5.14 -26.65 8.63
CA LEU A 581 4.77 -28.01 8.27
C LEU A 581 4.41 -28.06 6.80
N SER A 582 5.04 -28.97 6.05
CA SER A 582 4.68 -29.23 4.66
C SER A 582 4.89 -30.71 4.35
N PRO A 583 4.06 -31.34 3.50
CA PRO A 583 4.38 -32.66 2.96
C PRO A 583 5.77 -32.68 2.31
N ASP A 584 6.37 -33.84 2.17
CA ASP A 584 7.50 -34.01 1.24
C ASP A 584 6.98 -34.12 -0.21
N ALA A 585 7.89 -34.02 -1.19
CA ALA A 585 7.54 -34.14 -2.61
C ALA A 585 6.89 -35.48 -2.96
N SER A 586 7.04 -36.51 -2.13
CA SER A 586 6.36 -37.80 -2.32
C SER A 586 4.92 -37.81 -1.81
N GLY A 587 4.55 -36.82 -1.01
CA GLY A 587 3.28 -36.73 -0.28
C GLY A 587 3.13 -37.77 0.84
N LYS A 588 4.15 -38.61 1.09
CA LYS A 588 4.06 -39.74 2.03
C LYS A 588 4.52 -39.39 3.43
N ASN A 589 5.38 -38.39 3.57
CA ASN A 589 5.86 -37.93 4.88
C ASN A 589 5.56 -36.45 5.08
N LEU A 590 5.59 -36.04 6.34
CA LEU A 590 5.51 -34.64 6.74
C LEU A 590 6.90 -34.16 7.15
N ARG A 591 7.29 -33.02 6.59
CA ARG A 591 8.44 -32.25 7.02
C ARG A 591 7.97 -31.23 8.05
N VAL A 592 8.71 -31.11 9.13
CA VAL A 592 8.42 -30.15 10.21
C VAL A 592 9.71 -29.50 10.62
N ARG A 593 9.72 -28.17 10.65
CA ARG A 593 10.90 -27.40 11.01
C ARG A 593 10.54 -26.19 11.83
N GLU A 594 11.37 -25.89 12.82
CA GLU A 594 11.35 -24.63 13.53
C GLU A 594 12.38 -23.69 12.86
N PHE A 595 11.90 -22.54 12.37
CA PHE A 595 12.64 -21.64 11.47
C PHE A 595 13.43 -20.55 12.20
N VAL A 596 13.09 -20.22 13.45
CA VAL A 596 13.73 -19.12 14.20
C VAL A 596 14.94 -19.60 15.01
N LYS A 597 14.78 -20.68 15.77
CA LYS A 597 15.81 -21.33 16.63
C LYS A 597 16.47 -22.54 15.94
N GLY A 598 15.89 -23.04 14.84
CA GLY A 598 16.52 -23.97 13.92
C GLY A 598 16.54 -25.43 14.37
N ALA A 599 17.60 -26.15 13.99
CA ALA A 599 17.65 -27.63 14.08
C ALA A 599 17.55 -28.17 15.50
N SER A 600 18.13 -27.48 16.50
CA SER A 600 18.09 -27.89 17.90
C SER A 600 16.65 -28.02 18.41
N LEU A 601 15.83 -27.01 18.13
CA LEU A 601 14.43 -27.01 18.56
C LEU A 601 13.57 -27.91 17.67
N THR A 602 13.86 -27.95 16.36
CA THR A 602 13.22 -28.88 15.41
C THR A 602 13.30 -30.33 15.89
N SER A 603 14.47 -30.77 16.40
CA SER A 603 14.68 -32.13 16.88
C SER A 603 13.82 -32.54 18.10
N GLN A 604 13.22 -31.57 18.78
CA GLN A 604 12.36 -31.80 19.95
C GLN A 604 10.87 -31.92 19.58
N LEU A 605 10.49 -31.49 18.38
CA LEU A 605 9.13 -31.64 17.87
C LEU A 605 8.83 -33.11 17.55
N ARG A 606 7.58 -33.51 17.76
CA ARG A 606 7.08 -34.83 17.36
C ARG A 606 5.76 -34.65 16.63
N TRP A 607 5.51 -35.46 15.61
CA TRP A 607 4.29 -35.36 14.83
C TRP A 607 3.75 -36.71 14.36
N LYS A 608 2.44 -36.74 14.10
CA LYS A 608 1.74 -37.78 13.35
C LYS A 608 1.23 -37.17 12.06
N PHE A 609 1.23 -37.95 10.98
CA PHE A 609 0.84 -37.52 9.65
C PHE A 609 -0.01 -38.60 8.97
N GLN A 610 -1.04 -38.17 8.26
CA GLN A 610 -1.84 -39.01 7.40
C GLN A 610 -2.16 -38.26 6.11
N ARG A 611 -1.70 -38.80 4.97
CA ARG A 611 -2.12 -38.31 3.65
C ARG A 611 -3.57 -38.68 3.37
N LEU A 612 -4.32 -37.74 2.80
CA LEU A 612 -5.67 -37.94 2.27
C LEU A 612 -5.67 -37.79 0.74
N PRO A 613 -6.74 -38.24 0.05
CA PRO A 613 -6.87 -38.03 -1.40
C PRO A 613 -6.84 -36.54 -1.80
N ASP A 614 -7.39 -35.69 -0.94
CA ASP A 614 -7.70 -34.28 -1.15
C ASP A 614 -7.10 -33.39 -0.05
N GLY A 615 -5.92 -33.76 0.46
CA GLY A 615 -5.23 -33.01 1.51
C GLY A 615 -4.41 -33.88 2.44
N TYR A 616 -4.30 -33.49 3.71
CA TYR A 616 -3.66 -34.28 4.75
C TYR A 616 -4.14 -33.91 6.16
N ARG A 617 -3.82 -34.76 7.13
CA ARG A 617 -4.00 -34.47 8.55
C ARG A 617 -2.67 -34.62 9.28
N ALA A 618 -2.46 -33.75 10.26
CA ALA A 618 -1.28 -33.79 11.12
C ALA A 618 -1.64 -33.52 12.58
N ILE A 619 -0.95 -34.17 13.51
CA ILE A 619 -0.93 -33.77 14.93
C ILE A 619 0.51 -33.45 15.28
N ILE A 620 0.77 -32.28 15.82
CA ILE A 620 2.07 -31.92 16.39
C ILE A 620 2.00 -31.89 17.90
N ALA A 621 3.07 -32.34 18.55
CA ALA A 621 3.33 -32.11 19.96
C ALA A 621 4.49 -31.12 20.09
N ILE A 622 4.21 -29.97 20.70
CA ILE A 622 5.15 -28.89 20.98
C ILE A 622 5.52 -28.97 22.47
N PRO A 623 6.76 -29.35 22.82
CA PRO A 623 7.16 -29.50 24.22
C PRO A 623 7.19 -28.14 24.93
N LYS A 624 6.37 -27.97 25.97
CA LYS A 624 6.22 -26.68 26.66
C LYS A 624 7.54 -26.12 27.17
N LYS A 625 8.36 -26.96 27.80
CA LYS A 625 9.66 -26.56 28.35
C LYS A 625 10.61 -26.00 27.28
N ALA A 626 10.64 -26.60 26.09
CA ALA A 626 11.54 -26.20 25.02
C ALA A 626 11.12 -24.87 24.35
N PHE A 627 9.82 -24.58 24.38
CA PHE A 627 9.21 -23.38 23.80
C PHE A 627 8.88 -22.31 24.84
N GLY A 628 9.42 -22.40 26.06
CA GLY A 628 9.21 -21.39 27.11
C GLY A 628 7.79 -21.32 27.68
N LEU A 629 6.99 -22.37 27.51
CA LEU A 629 5.56 -22.45 27.89
C LEU A 629 5.30 -23.27 29.16
N ALA A 630 6.33 -23.71 29.89
CA ALA A 630 6.19 -24.62 31.03
C ALA A 630 5.26 -24.08 32.12
N ASP A 631 5.41 -22.79 32.45
CA ASP A 631 4.68 -22.10 33.51
C ASP A 631 3.62 -21.12 32.95
N ALA A 632 3.31 -21.20 31.66
CA ALA A 632 2.40 -20.28 31.00
C ALA A 632 0.93 -20.61 31.35
N SER A 633 0.14 -19.58 31.69
CA SER A 633 -1.33 -19.65 31.73
C SER A 633 -1.96 -19.18 30.41
N SER A 634 -1.23 -18.39 29.63
CA SER A 634 -1.55 -18.02 28.25
C SER A 634 -0.28 -17.70 27.46
N PHE A 635 -0.40 -17.63 26.14
CA PHE A 635 0.68 -17.22 25.23
C PHE A 635 0.08 -16.67 23.92
N ALA A 636 0.91 -16.03 23.09
CA ALA A 636 0.49 -15.50 21.79
C ALA A 636 0.69 -16.54 20.69
N ALA A 637 -0.30 -16.72 19.79
CA ALA A 637 -0.13 -17.59 18.62
C ALA A 637 -0.97 -17.18 17.41
N SER A 638 -0.51 -17.58 16.22
CA SER A 638 -1.31 -17.51 15.01
C SER A 638 -1.04 -18.72 14.12
N ILE A 639 -2.10 -19.27 13.55
CA ILE A 639 -2.02 -20.30 12.52
C ILE A 639 -2.16 -19.60 11.18
N ALA A 640 -1.22 -19.86 10.29
CA ALA A 640 -1.27 -19.40 8.91
C ALA A 640 -1.09 -20.59 7.96
N ALA A 641 -1.45 -20.37 6.70
CA ALA A 641 -1.36 -21.38 5.67
C ALA A 641 -0.98 -20.75 4.34
N HIS A 642 -0.18 -21.45 3.56
CA HIS A 642 0.20 -21.08 2.20
C HIS A 642 -0.46 -22.05 1.22
N ASP A 643 -0.95 -21.46 0.12
CA ASP A 643 -1.59 -22.13 -1.01
C ASP A 643 -0.89 -21.64 -2.28
N ILE A 644 -0.16 -22.55 -2.90
CA ILE A 644 0.77 -22.36 -3.99
C ILE A 644 0.50 -23.49 -4.98
N ASN A 645 0.09 -23.15 -6.20
CA ASN A 645 -0.03 -24.17 -7.24
C ASN A 645 1.31 -24.49 -7.92
N ALA A 646 1.38 -25.66 -8.56
CA ALA A 646 2.58 -26.19 -9.20
C ALA A 646 3.14 -25.31 -10.33
N SER A 647 2.33 -24.42 -10.89
CA SER A 647 2.79 -23.45 -11.90
C SER A 647 3.46 -22.22 -11.30
N GLY A 648 3.45 -22.09 -9.96
CA GLY A 648 3.89 -20.89 -9.23
C GLY A 648 3.06 -19.65 -9.58
N THR A 649 1.85 -19.85 -10.12
CA THR A 649 0.94 -18.79 -10.56
C THR A 649 -0.11 -18.42 -9.52
N ILE A 650 -0.19 -19.15 -8.41
CA ILE A 650 -0.96 -18.81 -7.21
C ILE A 650 0.02 -18.63 -6.08
N ASP A 651 -0.23 -17.60 -5.30
CA ASP A 651 0.53 -17.30 -4.09
C ASP A 651 -0.42 -16.57 -3.16
N MET A 652 -1.12 -17.38 -2.36
CA MET A 652 -2.07 -16.95 -1.37
C MET A 652 -1.59 -17.34 0.01
N LYS A 653 -1.71 -16.38 0.94
CA LYS A 653 -1.44 -16.60 2.35
C LYS A 653 -2.72 -16.37 3.12
N TYR A 654 -3.08 -17.34 3.94
CA TYR A 654 -4.15 -17.26 4.90
C TYR A 654 -3.56 -17.11 6.30
N SER A 655 -4.21 -16.36 7.18
CA SER A 655 -3.77 -16.20 8.56
C SER A 655 -4.98 -16.15 9.48
N TRP A 656 -4.87 -16.67 10.71
CA TRP A 656 -5.95 -16.54 11.68
C TRP A 656 -6.02 -15.13 12.26
N PHE A 657 -4.89 -14.61 12.73
CA PHE A 657 -4.77 -13.24 13.21
C PHE A 657 -3.31 -12.78 13.17
N PHE A 658 -2.99 -11.77 12.35
CA PHE A 658 -1.60 -11.32 12.18
C PHE A 658 -1.58 -9.85 11.72
N THR A 659 -1.15 -8.95 12.59
CA THR A 659 -1.00 -7.51 12.26
C THR A 659 0.43 -7.18 11.81
N GLN A 660 0.63 -6.03 11.16
CA GLN A 660 1.95 -5.48 10.82
C GLN A 660 1.95 -3.96 11.08
N PRO A 661 3.11 -3.29 11.28
CA PRO A 661 4.48 -3.83 11.30
C PRO A 661 4.82 -4.53 12.62
N GLU A 662 4.14 -4.16 13.71
CA GLU A 662 4.23 -4.85 14.99
C GLU A 662 3.32 -6.08 14.96
N ILE A 663 3.92 -7.27 14.92
CA ILE A 663 3.18 -8.51 14.74
C ILE A 663 2.48 -8.87 16.06
N THR A 664 1.21 -8.54 16.15
CA THR A 664 0.33 -9.00 17.23
C THR A 664 -0.35 -10.28 16.77
N LEU A 665 -0.20 -11.34 17.56
CA LEU A 665 -0.86 -12.64 17.34
C LEU A 665 -2.11 -12.75 18.22
N ALA A 666 -2.94 -13.76 18.01
CA ALA A 666 -4.06 -14.05 18.90
C ALA A 666 -3.58 -14.49 20.29
N GLU A 667 -4.45 -14.45 21.29
CA GLU A 667 -4.18 -15.03 22.61
C GLU A 667 -4.63 -16.50 22.65
N ILE A 668 -3.76 -17.37 23.15
CA ILE A 668 -4.08 -18.75 23.51
C ILE A 668 -4.13 -18.86 25.03
N LYS A 669 -5.30 -19.18 25.58
CA LYS A 669 -5.51 -19.36 27.02
C LYS A 669 -5.48 -20.84 27.37
N LEU A 670 -4.61 -21.24 28.30
CA LEU A 670 -4.49 -22.62 28.77
C LEU A 670 -5.44 -22.86 29.94
N LEU A 671 -6.41 -23.75 29.75
CA LEU A 671 -7.36 -24.13 30.80
C LEU A 671 -6.70 -25.11 31.78
N GLN A 672 -7.07 -25.04 33.05
CA GLN A 672 -6.59 -26.01 34.04
C GLN A 672 -7.50 -27.24 34.04
N ASP A 673 -7.02 -28.31 34.65
CA ASP A 673 -7.84 -29.48 34.98
C ASP A 673 -8.90 -29.04 36.01
N ASP A 674 -10.17 -28.99 35.61
CA ASP A 674 -11.31 -28.59 36.45
C ASP A 674 -11.75 -29.70 37.41
#